data_AF-A0A6J3D457-F1
#
_entry.id   AF-A0A6J3D457-F1
#
_cell.length_a   1.000
_cell.length_b   1.000
_cell.length_c   1.000
_cell.angle_alpha   90.00
_cell.angle_beta   90.00
_cell.angle_gamma   90.00
#
_symmetry.space_group_name_H-M   'P 1'
#
loop_
_entity.id
_entity.type
_entity.pdbx_description
1 polymer ?
#
loop_
_entity_poly.entity_id
_entity_poly.type
_entity_poly.pdbx_seq_one_letter_code
_entity_poly.pdbx_strand_id
1 'polypeptide(L)'
;MLKMLPFSQSGPFGIRNGSAGCIKVNGQLENPATSVAEQAPACPDSSGEEIWSRNQEKMSERPEADGRTSRASSITSTGSCTSAGDSPEKGKKGIKGMFTTAFKKMIKTRTPSIKQIMDLLEKHKLSDAALLLIALEKSVSSKSEEGLNTRQQDIESISEILKNKVFSILKDSVLLARTNPELLQQAVEVLKEQEKEDQNWLSENSPDQNVQFRPRKWKELWMATVKESVETRMKDTSHTPRTENLSSVGQNLLHMGKTMKEDLTVVAKCIRQLYPPEFNVFGTYAELYHHHFASEAKKAAESQLEDKDVYLLLSWVHNIYPKDMRKDPVLAEELEKVKLGSLLPSSLSKELERKYLKSEEATIKNSLNKCLEKEIERWKEDKEPEKLNGHFQSELLAIFVIQSIYNGQKRAKEVSAALGEELSHRLSRELAALLRSYKDAFEDFKEKGKKQGHYRPILIANINNCGNFRDYVEKNMAENDDNKDRILSTLGDIETSGCDVLLQQLFVQLKPIYKKFTENKWDCSNKIMDEIIKTTSKHISELQALKNPFYNATIEKIHVRLVRDYIVRLLKRKVGLKSAAQQQNLAQSISKNAAELEAFCTKNGSQATWLNSALPKLAEIIRLQDIGAIKIEVATLATAYPDIRRRHLEAFLYIKANLSRGELKSILSYLEDSTVSTPPSNLLFSSINLS
;
A
#
# COMPACT_ATOMS: atom_id res chain seq x y z
N MET A 1 7.71 -16.78 -5.63
CA MET A 1 7.14 -15.73 -6.50
C MET A 1 5.61 -15.77 -6.38
N LEU A 2 5.03 -15.08 -5.40
CA LEU A 2 3.56 -15.08 -5.24
C LEU A 2 2.92 -14.13 -6.26
N LYS A 3 1.84 -14.56 -6.92
CA LYS A 3 0.99 -13.68 -7.72
C LYS A 3 0.06 -12.91 -6.79
N MET A 4 0.21 -11.60 -6.74
CA MET A 4 -0.77 -10.70 -6.10
C MET A 4 -2.09 -10.75 -6.87
N LEU A 5 -3.20 -11.08 -6.19
CA LEU A 5 -4.54 -10.97 -6.77
C LEU A 5 -5.06 -9.52 -6.62
N PRO A 6 -5.64 -8.92 -7.68
CA PRO A 6 -6.16 -7.56 -7.62
C PRO A 6 -7.58 -7.53 -7.02
N PHE A 7 -7.75 -6.85 -5.89
CA PHE A 7 -9.07 -6.49 -5.37
C PHE A 7 -9.28 -4.97 -5.44
N SER A 8 -9.89 -4.53 -6.53
CA SER A 8 -10.23 -3.13 -6.80
C SER A 8 -11.75 -2.94 -6.88
N GLN A 9 -12.43 -2.95 -5.72
CA GLN A 9 -13.76 -2.35 -5.55
C GLN A 9 -14.11 -2.17 -4.06
N SER A 10 -13.76 -1.01 -3.50
CA SER A 10 -14.23 -0.49 -2.21
C SER A 10 -13.98 1.02 -2.18
N GLY A 11 -14.84 1.78 -1.51
CA GLY A 11 -14.62 3.22 -1.28
C GLY A 11 -13.49 3.52 -0.28
N PRO A 12 -13.20 4.79 0.02
CA PRO A 12 -12.10 5.21 0.91
C PRO A 12 -12.29 4.84 2.41
N PHE A 13 -13.28 4.01 2.73
CA PHE A 13 -13.58 3.51 4.07
C PHE A 13 -13.20 2.03 4.19
N GLY A 14 -11.90 1.77 4.21
CA GLY A 14 -11.35 0.45 4.53
C GLY A 14 -11.78 0.00 5.94
N ILE A 15 -12.21 -1.24 6.07
CA ILE A 15 -12.91 -1.76 7.25
C ILE A 15 -12.00 -1.75 8.51
N ARG A 16 -12.32 -0.91 9.50
CA ARG A 16 -11.74 -0.98 10.87
C ARG A 16 -12.48 -2.05 11.68
N ASN A 17 -12.13 -3.32 11.48
CA ASN A 17 -12.61 -4.42 12.33
C ASN A 17 -12.05 -4.26 13.76
N GLY A 18 -12.87 -3.67 14.64
CA GLY A 18 -12.59 -3.61 16.07
C GLY A 18 -12.70 -4.98 16.73
N SER A 19 -11.86 -5.24 17.74
CA SER A 19 -11.84 -6.50 18.48
C SER A 19 -13.09 -6.68 19.35
N ALA A 20 -14.02 -7.55 18.94
CA ALA A 20 -15.08 -8.08 19.78
C ALA A 20 -15.59 -9.45 19.31
N GLY A 21 -15.74 -10.42 20.23
CA GLY A 21 -16.74 -11.48 20.13
C GLY A 21 -16.49 -12.70 19.23
N CYS A 22 -15.46 -13.52 19.50
CA CYS A 22 -15.42 -14.91 19.04
C CYS A 22 -15.47 -15.90 20.22
N ILE A 23 -16.65 -16.06 20.84
CA ILE A 23 -16.97 -17.20 21.70
C ILE A 23 -18.37 -17.70 21.35
N LYS A 24 -18.44 -18.87 20.71
CA LYS A 24 -19.57 -19.80 20.83
C LYS A 24 -19.09 -21.21 20.50
N VAL A 25 -18.84 -22.00 21.54
CA VAL A 25 -18.53 -23.43 21.44
C VAL A 25 -19.81 -24.21 21.72
N ASN A 26 -20.42 -24.78 20.68
CA ASN A 26 -20.83 -26.18 20.62
C ASN A 26 -21.60 -26.46 19.33
N GLY A 27 -21.41 -27.67 18.82
CA GLY A 27 -22.05 -28.19 17.61
C GLY A 27 -21.50 -29.58 17.33
N GLN A 28 -22.08 -30.59 17.97
CA GLN A 28 -21.79 -31.98 17.65
C GLN A 28 -22.15 -32.25 16.19
N LEU A 29 -21.28 -32.95 15.46
CA LEU A 29 -21.70 -33.74 14.32
C LEU A 29 -21.25 -35.18 14.55
N GLU A 30 -22.18 -36.11 14.40
CA GLU A 30 -21.98 -37.52 14.70
C GLU A 30 -21.39 -38.24 13.48
N ASN A 31 -20.59 -39.28 13.73
CA ASN A 31 -20.37 -40.31 12.71
C ASN A 31 -21.67 -41.09 12.51
N PRO A 32 -21.96 -41.48 11.26
CA PRO A 32 -22.19 -42.91 11.05
C PRO A 32 -21.24 -43.47 9.99
N ALA A 33 -20.78 -44.69 10.21
CA ALA A 33 -19.95 -45.42 9.26
C ALA A 33 -20.68 -46.67 8.76
N THR A 34 -20.70 -46.87 7.44
CA THR A 34 -20.96 -48.18 6.84
C THR A 34 -20.19 -48.37 5.54
N SER A 35 -19.97 -49.65 5.22
CA SER A 35 -19.44 -50.25 3.99
C SER A 35 -20.06 -49.68 2.70
N VAL A 36 -19.46 -49.82 1.51
CA VAL A 36 -18.94 -51.05 0.88
C VAL A 36 -17.59 -50.83 0.17
N ALA A 37 -16.80 -51.90 0.05
CA ALA A 37 -15.50 -51.92 -0.61
C ALA A 37 -15.59 -52.47 -2.04
N GLU A 38 -14.67 -52.10 -2.92
CA GLU A 38 -14.10 -53.07 -3.87
C GLU A 38 -12.69 -52.70 -4.40
N GLN A 39 -11.82 -53.72 -4.35
CA GLN A 39 -10.69 -54.06 -5.24
C GLN A 39 -9.87 -52.96 -5.98
N ALA A 40 -8.57 -52.93 -5.69
CA ALA A 40 -7.52 -52.52 -6.65
C ALA A 40 -7.05 -53.74 -7.48
N PRO A 41 -6.30 -53.58 -8.60
CA PRO A 41 -4.84 -53.48 -8.46
C PRO A 41 -4.03 -52.70 -9.55
N ALA A 42 -2.79 -52.39 -9.18
CA ALA A 42 -1.57 -52.34 -10.00
C ALA A 42 -1.30 -51.25 -11.08
N CYS A 43 -0.02 -50.89 -11.14
CA CYS A 43 0.74 -50.05 -12.10
C CYS A 43 1.12 -50.90 -13.37
N PRO A 44 1.91 -50.45 -14.40
CA PRO A 44 2.89 -49.34 -14.37
C PRO A 44 3.26 -48.56 -15.67
N ASP A 45 4.14 -47.56 -15.47
CA ASP A 45 5.27 -47.10 -16.33
C ASP A 45 5.09 -46.51 -17.75
N SER A 46 6.21 -45.96 -18.24
CA SER A 46 6.49 -45.23 -19.51
C SER A 46 5.85 -43.82 -19.62
N SER A 47 6.58 -42.70 -19.80
CA SER A 47 7.77 -42.29 -20.59
C SER A 47 7.45 -41.85 -22.02
N GLY A 48 7.74 -40.58 -22.34
CA GLY A 48 7.64 -40.02 -23.69
C GLY A 48 8.00 -38.54 -23.73
N GLU A 49 9.04 -38.19 -24.48
CA GLU A 49 9.36 -36.82 -24.89
C GLU A 49 8.73 -36.52 -26.27
N GLU A 50 8.44 -35.25 -26.55
CA GLU A 50 8.53 -34.53 -27.85
C GLU A 50 7.67 -33.25 -27.74
N ILE A 51 8.22 -32.03 -27.80
CA ILE A 51 8.83 -31.36 -28.95
C ILE A 51 7.83 -31.17 -30.11
N TRP A 52 7.24 -29.98 -30.20
CA TRP A 52 7.00 -29.31 -31.49
C TRP A 52 7.32 -27.81 -31.35
N SER A 53 7.90 -27.24 -32.41
CA SER A 53 8.31 -25.83 -32.52
C SER A 53 8.54 -25.50 -34.00
N ARG A 54 8.81 -24.22 -34.32
CA ARG A 54 8.96 -23.62 -35.68
C ARG A 54 7.65 -23.43 -36.45
N ASN A 55 7.51 -22.44 -37.35
CA ASN A 55 8.39 -21.31 -37.76
C ASN A 55 7.67 -19.96 -37.43
N GLN A 56 8.26 -18.74 -37.35
CA GLN A 56 9.20 -18.02 -38.24
C GLN A 56 8.63 -17.83 -39.67
N GLU A 57 8.75 -16.71 -40.40
CA GLU A 57 9.39 -15.38 -40.22
C GLU A 57 8.63 -14.37 -41.16
N LYS A 58 8.93 -13.07 -41.40
CA LYS A 58 10.10 -12.19 -41.15
C LYS A 58 9.70 -10.68 -41.16
N MET A 59 10.62 -9.83 -40.67
CA MET A 59 11.10 -8.49 -41.14
C MET A 59 10.50 -7.87 -42.44
N SER A 60 10.45 -6.55 -42.69
CA SER A 60 10.80 -5.28 -41.98
C SER A 60 10.40 -4.06 -42.89
N GLU A 61 10.65 -2.74 -42.70
CA GLU A 61 11.45 -1.96 -41.71
C GLU A 61 10.85 -0.55 -41.36
N ARG A 62 11.32 0.54 -42.02
CA ARG A 62 11.16 2.00 -41.77
C ARG A 62 11.71 2.77 -43.02
N PRO A 63 11.71 4.13 -43.14
CA PRO A 63 11.18 5.23 -42.30
C PRO A 63 10.36 6.35 -43.04
N GLU A 64 9.79 7.28 -42.25
CA GLU A 64 9.66 8.76 -42.42
C GLU A 64 8.99 9.51 -43.61
N ALA A 65 8.58 10.76 -43.28
CA ALA A 65 8.45 11.99 -44.09
C ALA A 65 7.06 12.44 -44.65
N ASP A 66 6.96 13.78 -44.82
CA ASP A 66 5.76 14.61 -45.06
C ASP A 66 5.07 14.47 -46.44
N GLY A 67 3.81 14.92 -46.52
CA GLY A 67 3.13 15.19 -47.79
C GLY A 67 1.73 15.81 -47.65
N ARG A 68 1.39 16.81 -48.49
CA ARG A 68 0.10 17.54 -48.47
C ARG A 68 -0.42 17.70 -49.90
N THR A 69 -1.75 17.80 -50.09
CA THR A 69 -2.45 18.14 -51.37
C THR A 69 -2.34 17.09 -52.51
N SER A 70 -3.24 16.98 -53.51
CA SER A 70 -4.60 17.54 -53.70
C SER A 70 -5.43 16.78 -54.76
N ARG A 71 -6.75 16.98 -54.72
CA ARG A 71 -7.80 16.85 -55.77
C ARG A 71 -7.53 16.15 -57.13
N ALA A 72 -8.51 15.34 -57.51
CA ALA A 72 -9.03 15.13 -58.87
C ALA A 72 -10.58 15.01 -58.76
N SER A 73 -11.43 15.34 -59.75
CA SER A 73 -11.24 15.96 -61.07
C SER A 73 -12.59 16.46 -61.66
N SER A 74 -12.53 17.23 -62.77
CA SER A 74 -13.58 17.34 -63.83
C SER A 74 -14.89 18.11 -63.51
N ILE A 75 -15.59 18.78 -64.47
CA ILE A 75 -15.33 19.08 -65.91
C ILE A 75 -16.15 20.34 -66.37
N THR A 76 -15.78 20.93 -67.52
CA THR A 76 -16.39 21.99 -68.42
C THR A 76 -17.85 22.47 -68.21
N SER A 77 -18.33 23.63 -68.71
CA SER A 77 -17.80 24.90 -69.28
C SER A 77 -18.99 25.85 -69.63
N THR A 78 -18.74 27.16 -69.84
CA THR A 78 -19.50 28.15 -70.68
C THR A 78 -21.00 27.93 -71.04
N GLY A 79 -21.92 28.91 -70.95
CA GLY A 79 -21.83 30.34 -70.59
C GLY A 79 -22.95 31.19 -71.26
N SER A 80 -23.02 32.49 -70.93
CA SER A 80 -23.98 33.51 -71.44
C SER A 80 -25.40 33.54 -70.81
N CYS A 81 -26.11 34.67 -70.99
CA CYS A 81 -27.29 35.08 -70.21
C CYS A 81 -28.38 35.75 -71.10
N THR A 82 -29.68 35.56 -70.79
CA THR A 82 -30.73 36.61 -70.92
C THR A 82 -32.05 36.25 -70.20
N SER A 83 -32.60 37.23 -69.47
CA SER A 83 -34.03 37.56 -69.22
C SER A 83 -35.08 36.53 -68.70
N ALA A 84 -35.60 36.87 -67.51
CA ALA A 84 -37.03 36.99 -67.13
C ALA A 84 -37.92 35.75 -66.80
N GLY A 85 -38.66 35.88 -65.68
CA GLY A 85 -39.71 34.95 -65.21
C GLY A 85 -39.17 33.76 -64.38
N ASP A 86 -39.68 33.44 -63.18
CA ASP A 86 -40.70 34.11 -62.35
C ASP A 86 -40.52 33.76 -60.85
N SER A 87 -40.99 34.62 -59.94
CA SER A 87 -41.29 34.42 -58.50
C SER A 87 -40.25 33.78 -57.53
N PRO A 88 -39.83 34.47 -56.44
CA PRO A 88 -38.86 33.96 -55.46
C PRO A 88 -39.48 33.32 -54.20
N GLU A 89 -38.96 32.15 -53.77
CA GLU A 89 -39.23 31.62 -52.42
C GLU A 89 -38.48 32.39 -51.32
N LYS A 90 -39.14 32.59 -50.17
CA LYS A 90 -38.61 33.38 -49.05
C LYS A 90 -37.98 32.49 -47.98
N GLY A 91 -36.76 32.84 -47.56
CA GLY A 91 -36.06 32.17 -46.46
C GLY A 91 -36.78 32.25 -45.10
N LYS A 92 -36.80 31.14 -44.36
CA LYS A 92 -37.50 31.02 -43.06
C LYS A 92 -36.73 31.66 -41.90
N LYS A 93 -36.81 32.99 -41.74
CA LYS A 93 -36.70 33.60 -40.40
C LYS A 93 -38.00 33.34 -39.64
N GLY A 94 -38.00 32.39 -38.70
CA GLY A 94 -39.21 31.84 -38.10
C GLY A 94 -39.43 32.13 -36.61
N ILE A 95 -40.65 32.56 -36.28
CA ILE A 95 -41.33 32.37 -34.98
C ILE A 95 -40.74 33.16 -33.78
N LYS A 96 -39.57 32.80 -33.23
CA LYS A 96 -39.18 33.22 -31.85
C LYS A 96 -39.01 34.74 -31.68
N GLY A 97 -38.57 35.45 -32.73
CA GLY A 97 -38.47 36.92 -32.73
C GLY A 97 -39.79 37.67 -33.00
N MET A 98 -40.80 37.00 -33.56
CA MET A 98 -42.09 37.60 -33.89
C MET A 98 -42.97 37.74 -32.65
N PHE A 99 -43.01 36.73 -31.77
CA PHE A 99 -43.79 36.77 -30.53
C PHE A 99 -43.34 37.89 -29.60
N THR A 100 -42.04 38.05 -29.33
CA THR A 100 -41.51 39.11 -28.45
C THR A 100 -41.76 40.51 -29.02
N THR A 101 -41.69 40.68 -30.34
CA THR A 101 -41.98 41.95 -31.01
C THR A 101 -43.48 42.26 -31.02
N ALA A 102 -44.34 41.25 -31.22
CA ALA A 102 -45.79 41.39 -31.14
C ALA A 102 -46.26 41.73 -29.71
N PHE A 103 -45.72 41.05 -28.70
CA PHE A 103 -46.04 41.32 -27.28
C PHE A 103 -45.63 42.73 -26.86
N LYS A 104 -44.41 43.18 -27.25
CA LYS A 104 -43.98 44.58 -27.07
C LYS A 104 -44.85 45.60 -27.82
N LYS A 105 -45.45 45.23 -28.96
CA LYS A 105 -46.43 46.07 -29.67
C LYS A 105 -47.78 46.12 -28.94
N MET A 106 -48.22 45.00 -28.37
CA MET A 106 -49.50 44.86 -27.66
C MET A 106 -49.50 45.62 -26.33
N ILE A 107 -48.41 45.51 -25.55
CA ILE A 107 -48.18 46.28 -24.31
C ILE A 107 -48.28 47.80 -24.55
N LYS A 108 -47.91 48.28 -25.74
CA LYS A 108 -47.99 49.71 -26.09
C LYS A 108 -49.40 50.26 -26.34
N THR A 109 -50.45 49.44 -26.26
CA THR A 109 -51.83 49.84 -26.67
C THR A 109 -52.95 49.49 -25.67
N ARG A 110 -52.66 48.77 -24.57
CA ARG A 110 -53.66 48.47 -23.53
C ARG A 110 -52.99 48.29 -22.18
N THR A 111 -53.47 48.97 -21.14
CA THR A 111 -52.99 48.76 -19.76
C THR A 111 -53.27 47.31 -19.32
N PRO A 112 -52.28 46.58 -18.78
CA PRO A 112 -52.47 45.20 -18.35
C PRO A 112 -53.41 45.11 -17.14
N SER A 113 -54.20 44.04 -17.05
CA SER A 113 -55.14 43.82 -15.94
C SER A 113 -54.51 42.97 -14.84
N ILE A 114 -54.68 43.39 -13.58
CA ILE A 114 -54.28 42.66 -12.37
C ILE A 114 -54.71 41.19 -12.42
N LYS A 115 -55.95 40.92 -12.86
CA LYS A 115 -56.48 39.54 -12.98
C LYS A 115 -55.70 38.67 -13.97
N GLN A 116 -55.10 39.26 -15.01
CA GLN A 116 -54.28 38.53 -15.98
C GLN A 116 -52.90 38.18 -15.40
N ILE A 117 -52.33 39.05 -14.56
CA ILE A 117 -51.06 38.77 -13.89
C ILE A 117 -51.24 37.64 -12.87
N MET A 118 -52.34 37.65 -12.11
CA MET A 118 -52.67 36.57 -11.17
C MET A 118 -52.88 35.21 -11.87
N ASP A 119 -53.64 35.17 -12.97
CA ASP A 119 -53.84 33.94 -13.78
C ASP A 119 -52.52 33.34 -14.32
N LEU A 120 -51.56 34.19 -14.70
CA LEU A 120 -50.22 33.77 -15.13
C LEU A 120 -49.36 33.29 -13.94
N LEU A 121 -49.47 33.93 -12.78
CA LEU A 121 -48.80 33.49 -11.54
C LEU A 121 -49.33 32.13 -11.04
N GLU A 122 -50.63 31.85 -11.20
CA GLU A 122 -51.23 30.55 -10.92
C GLU A 122 -50.75 29.47 -11.91
N LYS A 123 -50.65 29.82 -13.20
CA LYS A 123 -50.15 28.92 -14.26
C LYS A 123 -48.62 28.81 -14.34
N HIS A 124 -47.90 29.25 -13.30
CA HIS A 124 -46.44 29.25 -13.19
C HIS A 124 -45.70 29.93 -14.38
N LYS A 125 -46.35 30.86 -15.08
CA LYS A 125 -45.79 31.64 -16.19
C LYS A 125 -45.11 32.91 -15.67
N LEU A 126 -44.05 32.72 -14.89
CA LEU A 126 -43.44 33.77 -14.07
C LEU A 126 -42.84 34.89 -14.92
N SER A 127 -42.21 34.56 -16.05
CA SER A 127 -41.61 35.55 -16.95
C SER A 127 -42.66 36.43 -17.64
N ASP A 128 -43.78 35.84 -18.08
CA ASP A 128 -44.90 36.60 -18.66
C ASP A 128 -45.55 37.53 -17.60
N ALA A 129 -45.77 37.02 -16.39
CA ALA A 129 -46.32 37.79 -15.28
C ALA A 129 -45.43 38.98 -14.89
N ALA A 130 -44.12 38.78 -14.81
CA ALA A 130 -43.15 39.83 -14.48
C ALA A 130 -43.09 40.95 -15.52
N LEU A 131 -43.13 40.62 -16.82
CA LEU A 131 -43.14 41.61 -17.90
C LEU A 131 -44.41 42.47 -17.88
N LEU A 132 -45.56 41.88 -17.54
CA LEU A 132 -46.81 42.64 -17.37
C LEU A 132 -46.81 43.48 -16.09
N LEU A 133 -46.16 43.02 -15.02
CA LEU A 133 -45.99 43.81 -13.78
C LEU A 133 -45.09 45.04 -14.00
N ILE A 134 -43.93 44.88 -14.65
CA ILE A 134 -43.03 46.01 -15.00
C ILE A 134 -43.75 47.02 -15.92
N ALA A 135 -44.55 46.52 -16.88
CA ALA A 135 -45.37 47.39 -17.73
C ALA A 135 -46.46 48.15 -16.94
N LEU A 136 -47.01 47.54 -15.88
CA LEU A 136 -47.98 48.16 -14.99
C LEU A 136 -47.32 49.23 -14.12
N GLU A 137 -46.17 48.95 -13.51
CA GLU A 137 -45.36 49.91 -12.72
C GLU A 137 -45.06 51.20 -13.53
N LYS A 138 -44.50 51.06 -14.75
CA LYS A 138 -44.21 52.22 -15.62
C LYS A 138 -45.47 53.01 -16.02
N SER A 139 -46.63 52.34 -16.10
CA SER A 139 -47.92 53.01 -16.42
C SER A 139 -48.54 53.79 -15.25
N VAL A 140 -48.08 53.52 -14.01
CA VAL A 140 -48.47 54.26 -12.80
C VAL A 140 -47.52 55.43 -12.55
N SER A 141 -46.21 55.25 -12.80
CA SER A 141 -45.19 56.32 -12.68
C SER A 141 -45.36 57.51 -13.66
N SER A 142 -46.42 57.51 -14.48
CA SER A 142 -46.67 58.48 -15.56
C SER A 142 -48.04 59.17 -15.47
N LYS A 143 -48.74 59.12 -14.32
CA LYS A 143 -50.11 59.66 -14.15
C LYS A 143 -50.32 60.32 -12.79
N SER A 144 -51.15 61.36 -12.75
CA SER A 144 -51.33 62.23 -11.58
C SER A 144 -52.47 61.80 -10.63
N GLU A 145 -52.06 61.61 -9.37
CA GLU A 145 -52.78 61.81 -8.10
C GLU A 145 -54.04 60.97 -7.78
N GLU A 146 -55.11 60.97 -8.57
CA GLU A 146 -56.36 60.32 -8.12
C GLU A 146 -56.45 58.80 -8.42
N GLY A 147 -56.59 58.02 -7.36
CA GLY A 147 -56.69 56.55 -7.41
C GLY A 147 -55.34 55.82 -7.49
N LEU A 148 -54.21 56.50 -7.26
CA LEU A 148 -52.87 55.90 -7.25
C LEU A 148 -52.71 54.88 -6.11
N ASN A 149 -52.96 55.29 -4.86
CA ASN A 149 -52.61 54.52 -3.65
C ASN A 149 -53.15 53.07 -3.66
N THR A 150 -54.41 52.85 -4.05
CA THR A 150 -54.99 51.50 -4.12
C THR A 150 -54.30 50.64 -5.18
N ARG A 151 -54.06 51.19 -6.38
CA ARG A 151 -53.36 50.46 -7.46
C ARG A 151 -51.89 50.20 -7.11
N GLN A 152 -51.26 51.10 -6.37
CA GLN A 152 -49.93 50.93 -5.81
C GLN A 152 -49.88 49.80 -4.77
N GLN A 153 -50.88 49.71 -3.89
CA GLN A 153 -51.02 48.60 -2.94
C GLN A 153 -51.29 47.27 -3.66
N ASP A 154 -52.11 47.26 -4.71
CA ASP A 154 -52.33 46.08 -5.57
C ASP A 154 -51.02 45.63 -6.25
N ILE A 155 -50.29 46.57 -6.87
CA ILE A 155 -48.99 46.31 -7.54
C ILE A 155 -47.98 45.71 -6.56
N GLU A 156 -47.84 46.28 -5.36
CA GLU A 156 -46.88 45.76 -4.38
C GLU A 156 -47.31 44.41 -3.82
N SER A 157 -48.62 44.16 -3.66
CA SER A 157 -49.14 42.84 -3.28
C SER A 157 -48.84 41.78 -4.35
N ILE A 158 -48.97 42.12 -5.63
CA ILE A 158 -48.65 41.22 -6.75
C ILE A 158 -47.13 41.03 -6.89
N SER A 159 -46.35 42.09 -6.66
CA SER A 159 -44.87 42.04 -6.57
C SER A 159 -44.42 41.08 -5.49
N GLU A 160 -45.01 41.16 -4.30
CA GLU A 160 -44.71 40.28 -3.17
C GLU A 160 -45.06 38.81 -3.46
N ILE A 161 -46.20 38.55 -4.12
CA ILE A 161 -46.58 37.19 -4.56
C ILE A 161 -45.59 36.65 -5.62
N LEU A 162 -45.21 37.48 -6.61
CA LEU A 162 -44.20 37.11 -7.62
C LEU A 162 -42.85 36.85 -6.97
N LYS A 163 -42.39 37.73 -6.06
CA LYS A 163 -41.16 37.59 -5.27
C LYS A 163 -41.16 36.26 -4.54
N ASN A 164 -42.18 35.98 -3.74
CA ASN A 164 -42.22 34.76 -2.93
C ASN A 164 -42.29 33.48 -3.78
N LYS A 165 -42.96 33.50 -4.94
CA LYS A 165 -42.92 32.38 -5.90
C LYS A 165 -41.52 32.21 -6.54
N VAL A 166 -40.90 33.29 -6.99
CA VAL A 166 -39.56 33.27 -7.62
C VAL A 166 -38.48 32.82 -6.63
N PHE A 167 -38.42 33.40 -5.44
CA PHE A 167 -37.38 33.06 -4.46
C PHE A 167 -37.59 31.67 -3.83
N SER A 168 -38.82 31.16 -3.75
CA SER A 168 -39.04 29.73 -3.43
C SER A 168 -38.39 28.80 -4.48
N ILE A 169 -38.56 29.08 -5.77
CA ILE A 169 -37.93 28.30 -6.86
C ILE A 169 -36.40 28.47 -6.87
N LEU A 170 -35.89 29.65 -6.54
CA LEU A 170 -34.44 29.89 -6.45
C LEU A 170 -33.82 29.20 -5.22
N LYS A 171 -34.57 29.03 -4.12
CA LYS A 171 -34.16 28.25 -2.95
C LYS A 171 -33.98 26.77 -3.30
N ASP A 172 -34.92 26.19 -4.03
CA ASP A 172 -34.87 24.78 -4.45
C ASP A 172 -34.07 24.54 -5.76
N SER A 173 -33.36 25.57 -6.25
CA SER A 173 -32.65 25.58 -7.53
C SER A 173 -31.74 24.37 -7.80
N VAL A 174 -31.04 23.85 -6.78
CA VAL A 174 -30.16 22.67 -6.94
C VAL A 174 -30.94 21.38 -7.18
N LEU A 175 -32.16 21.27 -6.62
CA LEU A 175 -33.07 20.15 -6.88
C LEU A 175 -33.76 20.34 -8.25
N LEU A 176 -34.31 21.53 -8.49
CA LEU A 176 -35.05 21.87 -9.71
C LEU A 176 -34.16 21.85 -10.97
N ALA A 177 -32.86 22.12 -10.86
CA ALA A 177 -31.90 21.95 -11.96
C ALA A 177 -31.76 20.50 -12.45
N ARG A 178 -32.22 19.50 -11.67
CA ARG A 178 -32.32 18.09 -12.08
C ARG A 178 -33.75 17.68 -12.48
N THR A 179 -34.79 18.27 -11.88
CA THR A 179 -36.19 17.80 -12.01
C THR A 179 -37.11 18.68 -12.85
N ASN A 180 -36.89 20.00 -12.88
CA ASN A 180 -37.67 20.96 -13.67
C ASN A 180 -36.81 22.21 -14.03
N PRO A 181 -35.90 22.09 -15.01
CA PRO A 181 -35.01 23.19 -15.39
C PRO A 181 -35.75 24.35 -16.08
N GLU A 182 -36.93 24.11 -16.69
CA GLU A 182 -37.71 25.18 -17.34
C GLU A 182 -38.31 26.16 -16.32
N LEU A 183 -38.82 25.65 -15.19
CA LEU A 183 -39.33 26.48 -14.10
C LEU A 183 -38.21 27.31 -13.45
N LEU A 184 -37.03 26.71 -13.27
CA LEU A 184 -35.85 27.42 -12.79
C LEU A 184 -35.41 28.51 -13.79
N GLN A 185 -35.36 28.20 -15.08
CA GLN A 185 -35.02 29.18 -16.12
C GLN A 185 -35.99 30.37 -16.15
N GLN A 186 -37.30 30.14 -15.96
CA GLN A 186 -38.28 31.23 -15.86
C GLN A 186 -38.01 32.13 -14.64
N ALA A 187 -37.78 31.56 -13.46
CA ALA A 187 -37.49 32.32 -12.24
C ALA A 187 -36.18 33.13 -12.36
N VAL A 188 -35.15 32.55 -12.98
CA VAL A 188 -33.87 33.22 -13.27
C VAL A 188 -34.03 34.33 -14.32
N GLU A 189 -34.93 34.19 -15.29
CA GLU A 189 -35.20 35.26 -16.27
C GLU A 189 -35.96 36.44 -15.64
N VAL A 190 -36.89 36.17 -14.70
CA VAL A 190 -37.52 37.23 -13.89
C VAL A 190 -36.48 37.99 -13.07
N LEU A 191 -35.56 37.29 -12.41
CA LEU A 191 -34.47 37.90 -11.64
C LEU A 191 -33.62 38.84 -12.50
N LYS A 192 -33.28 38.44 -13.74
CA LYS A 192 -32.54 39.30 -14.69
C LYS A 192 -33.31 40.57 -15.07
N GLU A 193 -34.56 40.45 -15.50
CA GLU A 193 -35.33 41.62 -15.94
C GLU A 193 -35.69 42.56 -14.76
N GLN A 194 -35.84 42.05 -13.53
CA GLN A 194 -36.03 42.87 -12.33
C GLN A 194 -34.76 43.65 -11.95
N GLU A 195 -33.58 43.01 -11.94
CA GLU A 195 -32.31 43.68 -11.68
C GLU A 195 -31.98 44.70 -12.78
N LYS A 196 -32.18 44.33 -14.04
CA LYS A 196 -32.00 45.22 -15.20
C LYS A 196 -32.92 46.44 -15.15
N GLU A 197 -34.14 46.30 -14.64
CA GLU A 197 -35.05 47.42 -14.45
C GLU A 197 -34.64 48.35 -13.29
N ASP A 198 -34.08 47.80 -12.21
CA ASP A 198 -33.41 48.61 -11.16
C ASP A 198 -32.22 49.41 -11.75
N GLN A 199 -31.40 48.79 -12.61
CA GLN A 199 -30.29 49.46 -13.29
C GLN A 199 -30.75 50.54 -14.28
N ASN A 200 -31.83 50.29 -15.05
CA ASN A 200 -32.45 51.31 -15.91
C ASN A 200 -32.89 52.51 -15.05
N TRP A 201 -33.62 52.26 -13.97
CA TRP A 201 -34.15 53.30 -13.07
C TRP A 201 -33.03 54.17 -12.46
N LEU A 202 -31.94 53.54 -12.01
CA LEU A 202 -30.73 54.22 -11.51
C LEU A 202 -30.03 55.10 -12.56
N SER A 203 -30.25 54.86 -13.85
CA SER A 203 -29.68 55.65 -14.95
C SER A 203 -30.61 56.75 -15.48
N GLU A 204 -31.93 56.64 -15.25
CA GLU A 204 -32.95 57.53 -15.79
C GLU A 204 -33.41 58.63 -14.80
N ASN A 205 -33.16 58.47 -13.49
CA ASN A 205 -33.75 59.34 -12.43
C ASN A 205 -32.68 59.93 -11.50
N SER A 206 -32.94 61.12 -10.93
CA SER A 206 -32.06 61.72 -9.92
C SER A 206 -32.33 61.16 -8.51
N PRO A 207 -31.32 61.12 -7.60
CA PRO A 207 -31.48 60.52 -6.27
C PRO A 207 -32.62 61.08 -5.41
N ASP A 208 -33.01 62.34 -5.64
CA ASP A 208 -34.06 63.04 -4.87
C ASP A 208 -35.50 62.74 -5.38
N GLN A 209 -35.67 61.99 -6.48
CA GLN A 209 -37.01 61.59 -6.95
C GLN A 209 -37.49 60.33 -6.23
N ASN A 210 -38.30 60.53 -5.19
CA ASN A 210 -38.87 59.49 -4.34
C ASN A 210 -39.97 58.66 -5.05
N VAL A 211 -39.58 57.80 -6.00
CA VAL A 211 -40.45 56.82 -6.66
C VAL A 211 -40.45 55.52 -5.85
N GLN A 212 -41.55 55.27 -5.14
CA GLN A 212 -41.66 54.36 -3.99
C GLN A 212 -41.38 52.86 -4.19
N PHE A 213 -41.03 52.40 -5.40
CA PHE A 213 -40.94 50.98 -5.76
C PHE A 213 -39.54 50.48 -6.12
N ARG A 214 -38.55 51.37 -6.34
CA ARG A 214 -37.24 51.03 -6.93
C ARG A 214 -36.10 51.69 -6.14
N PRO A 215 -34.90 51.07 -6.08
CA PRO A 215 -34.56 49.73 -6.60
C PRO A 215 -35.09 48.61 -5.68
N ARG A 216 -35.54 47.49 -6.28
CA ARG A 216 -36.00 46.32 -5.54
C ARG A 216 -34.87 45.40 -5.04
N LYS A 217 -33.64 45.55 -5.53
CA LYS A 217 -32.41 44.86 -5.07
C LYS A 217 -32.48 43.33 -5.12
N TRP A 218 -33.11 42.77 -6.15
CA TRP A 218 -33.36 41.33 -6.23
C TRP A 218 -32.07 40.48 -6.27
N LYS A 219 -30.93 41.03 -6.71
CA LYS A 219 -29.62 40.36 -6.59
C LYS A 219 -29.14 40.19 -5.15
N GLU A 220 -29.37 41.16 -4.26
CA GLU A 220 -29.04 41.04 -2.82
C GLU A 220 -29.89 39.96 -2.16
N LEU A 221 -31.20 39.96 -2.46
CA LEU A 221 -32.14 38.94 -1.99
C LEU A 221 -31.78 37.53 -2.52
N TRP A 222 -31.36 37.42 -3.78
CA TRP A 222 -30.87 36.17 -4.36
C TRP A 222 -29.66 35.61 -3.61
N MET A 223 -28.67 36.43 -3.27
CA MET A 223 -27.52 35.97 -2.46
C MET A 223 -27.95 35.46 -1.08
N ALA A 224 -28.94 36.10 -0.44
CA ALA A 224 -29.51 35.64 0.82
C ALA A 224 -30.27 34.31 0.68
N THR A 225 -31.10 34.15 -0.35
CA THR A 225 -31.83 32.90 -0.65
C THR A 225 -30.89 31.75 -1.01
N VAL A 226 -29.81 32.00 -1.76
CA VAL A 226 -28.78 31.00 -2.05
C VAL A 226 -28.06 30.57 -0.76
N LYS A 227 -27.72 31.52 0.12
CA LYS A 227 -27.17 31.19 1.45
C LYS A 227 -28.12 30.34 2.29
N GLU A 228 -29.40 30.69 2.34
CA GLU A 228 -30.42 29.91 3.07
C GLU A 228 -30.56 28.49 2.49
N SER A 229 -30.54 28.34 1.16
CA SER A 229 -30.54 27.04 0.47
C SER A 229 -29.34 26.18 0.84
N VAL A 230 -28.12 26.74 0.71
CA VAL A 230 -26.86 26.06 1.08
C VAL A 230 -26.88 25.64 2.55
N GLU A 231 -27.26 26.54 3.46
CA GLU A 231 -27.36 26.24 4.88
C GLU A 231 -28.41 25.18 5.20
N THR A 232 -29.53 25.13 4.47
CA THR A 232 -30.56 24.09 4.64
C THR A 232 -30.02 22.74 4.19
N ARG A 233 -29.45 22.68 2.97
CA ARG A 233 -28.94 21.45 2.35
C ARG A 233 -27.76 20.83 3.09
N MET A 234 -26.93 21.64 3.76
CA MET A 234 -25.79 21.17 4.56
C MET A 234 -26.16 20.73 5.98
N LYS A 235 -27.39 21.01 6.44
CA LYS A 235 -27.96 20.55 7.72
C LYS A 235 -28.85 19.31 7.55
N ASP A 236 -29.40 19.09 6.35
CA ASP A 236 -30.33 18.00 6.04
C ASP A 236 -29.63 16.63 5.86
N THR A 237 -29.26 16.03 7.00
CA THR A 237 -28.66 14.69 7.04
C THR A 237 -29.59 13.55 6.62
N SER A 238 -30.90 13.80 6.41
CA SER A 238 -31.91 12.75 6.20
C SER A 238 -31.64 11.84 4.99
N HIS A 239 -31.02 12.41 3.94
CA HIS A 239 -30.70 11.70 2.70
C HIS A 239 -29.33 11.01 2.69
N THR A 240 -28.55 11.06 3.79
CA THR A 240 -27.22 10.43 3.85
C THR A 240 -27.26 9.10 4.61
N PRO A 241 -26.93 7.95 3.98
CA PRO A 241 -26.89 6.66 4.65
C PRO A 241 -25.96 6.65 5.87
N ARG A 242 -26.52 6.40 7.06
CA ARG A 242 -25.78 6.35 8.31
C ARG A 242 -24.75 5.24 8.28
N THR A 243 -23.48 5.60 8.42
CA THR A 243 -22.37 4.63 8.49
C THR A 243 -22.14 4.24 9.94
N GLU A 244 -22.49 3.04 10.37
CA GLU A 244 -22.42 2.58 11.78
C GLU A 244 -21.09 2.85 12.51
N ASN A 245 -20.01 3.01 11.74
CA ASN A 245 -18.67 3.23 12.25
C ASN A 245 -18.31 4.67 12.66
N LEU A 246 -19.07 5.72 12.30
CA LEU A 246 -18.72 7.13 12.60
C LEU A 246 -19.64 7.74 13.68
N SER A 247 -19.10 8.69 14.45
CA SER A 247 -19.89 9.49 15.42
C SER A 247 -20.91 10.39 14.71
N SER A 248 -21.79 11.05 15.47
CA SER A 248 -22.70 12.06 14.91
C SER A 248 -21.96 13.21 14.23
N VAL A 249 -20.82 13.65 14.77
CA VAL A 249 -19.95 14.68 14.15
C VAL A 249 -19.34 14.14 12.86
N GLY A 250 -18.87 12.89 12.87
CA GLY A 250 -18.38 12.20 11.67
C GLY A 250 -19.43 12.05 10.57
N GLN A 251 -20.68 11.71 10.90
CA GLN A 251 -21.78 11.70 9.91
C GLN A 251 -22.02 13.08 9.31
N ASN A 252 -22.06 14.12 10.14
CA ASN A 252 -22.32 15.48 9.67
C ASN A 252 -21.22 15.93 8.70
N LEU A 253 -19.94 15.73 9.04
CA LEU A 253 -18.82 16.05 8.15
C LEU A 253 -18.85 15.24 6.83
N LEU A 254 -19.23 13.95 6.90
CA LEU A 254 -19.39 13.09 5.72
C LEU A 254 -20.56 13.53 4.82
N HIS A 255 -21.68 13.94 5.42
CA HIS A 255 -22.84 14.51 4.73
C HIS A 255 -22.46 15.81 4.03
N MET A 256 -21.95 16.79 4.78
CA MET A 256 -21.59 18.12 4.26
C MET A 256 -20.63 18.04 3.07
N GLY A 257 -19.60 17.20 3.14
CA GLY A 257 -18.66 17.00 2.04
C GLY A 257 -19.29 16.35 0.79
N LYS A 258 -20.21 15.39 0.96
CA LYS A 258 -20.97 14.80 -0.16
C LYS A 258 -21.88 15.85 -0.81
N THR A 259 -22.72 16.51 -0.01
CA THR A 259 -23.64 17.56 -0.44
C THR A 259 -22.90 18.65 -1.21
N MET A 260 -21.81 19.20 -0.66
CA MET A 260 -20.98 20.20 -1.35
C MET A 260 -20.46 19.72 -2.71
N LYS A 261 -19.97 18.47 -2.81
CA LYS A 261 -19.46 17.93 -4.08
C LYS A 261 -20.56 17.70 -5.11
N GLU A 262 -21.69 17.11 -4.71
CA GLU A 262 -22.81 16.83 -5.60
C GLU A 262 -23.49 18.11 -6.08
N ASP A 263 -23.66 19.08 -5.19
CA ASP A 263 -24.37 20.32 -5.49
C ASP A 263 -23.52 21.25 -6.34
N LEU A 264 -22.21 21.42 -6.05
CA LEU A 264 -21.32 22.20 -6.91
C LEU A 264 -21.15 21.59 -8.30
N THR A 265 -21.26 20.26 -8.43
CA THR A 265 -21.31 19.60 -9.75
C THR A 265 -22.57 20.00 -10.54
N VAL A 266 -23.72 20.17 -9.87
CA VAL A 266 -24.97 20.68 -10.48
C VAL A 266 -24.87 22.17 -10.79
N VAL A 267 -24.29 22.97 -9.89
CA VAL A 267 -24.11 24.42 -10.12
C VAL A 267 -23.23 24.66 -11.34
N ALA A 268 -22.08 23.98 -11.44
CA ALA A 268 -21.16 24.10 -12.57
C ALA A 268 -21.78 23.65 -13.90
N LYS A 269 -22.47 22.51 -13.93
CA LYS A 269 -22.99 21.92 -15.17
C LYS A 269 -24.33 22.50 -15.62
N CYS A 270 -25.27 22.72 -14.71
CA CYS A 270 -26.65 23.08 -15.04
C CYS A 270 -26.96 24.54 -14.74
N ILE A 271 -26.70 25.01 -13.51
CA ILE A 271 -27.22 26.32 -13.03
C ILE A 271 -26.43 27.49 -13.61
N ARG A 272 -25.09 27.38 -13.69
CA ARG A 272 -24.18 28.40 -14.25
C ARG A 272 -24.64 28.92 -15.62
N GLN A 273 -25.17 28.05 -16.48
CA GLN A 273 -25.55 28.39 -17.85
C GLN A 273 -26.82 29.26 -17.94
N LEU A 274 -27.63 29.33 -16.88
CA LEU A 274 -28.92 30.03 -16.86
C LEU A 274 -28.78 31.55 -16.59
N TYR A 275 -27.63 31.98 -16.05
CA TYR A 275 -27.37 33.33 -15.53
C TYR A 275 -26.31 34.09 -16.35
N PRO A 276 -26.29 35.44 -16.31
CA PRO A 276 -25.19 36.25 -16.82
C PRO A 276 -23.89 36.08 -15.99
N PRO A 277 -22.70 36.29 -16.59
CA PRO A 277 -21.42 36.31 -15.88
C PRO A 277 -21.38 37.22 -14.63
N GLU A 278 -22.05 38.37 -14.68
CA GLU A 278 -22.07 39.40 -13.61
C GLU A 278 -22.67 38.91 -12.28
N PHE A 279 -23.33 37.74 -12.26
CA PHE A 279 -23.84 37.12 -11.03
C PHE A 279 -22.80 36.24 -10.31
N ASN A 280 -21.67 35.90 -10.93
CA ASN A 280 -20.63 35.00 -10.39
C ASN A 280 -21.18 33.73 -9.71
N VAL A 281 -22.22 33.12 -10.30
CA VAL A 281 -23.06 32.09 -9.64
C VAL A 281 -22.23 30.97 -9.02
N PHE A 282 -21.31 30.38 -9.79
CA PHE A 282 -20.48 29.30 -9.26
C PHE A 282 -19.62 29.76 -8.08
N GLY A 283 -19.01 30.95 -8.14
CA GLY A 283 -18.26 31.55 -7.03
C GLY A 283 -19.11 31.71 -5.79
N THR A 284 -20.30 32.32 -5.90
CA THR A 284 -21.21 32.52 -4.76
C THR A 284 -21.61 31.21 -4.08
N TYR A 285 -22.00 30.17 -4.83
CA TYR A 285 -22.29 28.86 -4.23
C TYR A 285 -21.02 28.22 -3.63
N ALA A 286 -19.90 28.23 -4.35
CA ALA A 286 -18.65 27.60 -3.93
C ALA A 286 -18.08 28.22 -2.63
N GLU A 287 -18.13 29.54 -2.52
CA GLU A 287 -17.79 30.30 -1.32
C GLU A 287 -18.75 29.97 -0.17
N LEU A 288 -20.07 29.95 -0.40
CA LEU A 288 -21.04 29.67 0.66
C LEU A 288 -20.91 28.23 1.22
N TYR A 289 -20.77 27.23 0.35
CA TYR A 289 -20.49 25.86 0.78
C TYR A 289 -19.13 25.76 1.49
N HIS A 290 -18.09 26.42 1.00
CA HIS A 290 -16.76 26.44 1.63
C HIS A 290 -16.80 27.04 3.03
N HIS A 291 -17.34 28.25 3.21
CA HIS A 291 -17.39 28.92 4.51
C HIS A 291 -18.24 28.13 5.52
N HIS A 292 -19.36 27.55 5.09
CA HIS A 292 -20.20 26.73 5.97
C HIS A 292 -19.49 25.42 6.38
N PHE A 293 -18.85 24.72 5.44
CA PHE A 293 -18.11 23.49 5.75
C PHE A 293 -16.86 23.77 6.59
N ALA A 294 -16.10 24.82 6.28
CA ALA A 294 -14.93 25.24 7.06
C ALA A 294 -15.30 25.69 8.49
N SER A 295 -16.46 26.33 8.68
CA SER A 295 -17.00 26.66 10.02
C SER A 295 -17.20 25.41 10.86
N GLU A 296 -17.97 24.43 10.37
CA GLU A 296 -18.28 23.24 11.17
C GLU A 296 -17.08 22.28 11.26
N ALA A 297 -16.24 22.19 10.23
CA ALA A 297 -14.96 21.49 10.27
C ALA A 297 -14.03 22.06 11.34
N LYS A 298 -13.93 23.40 11.45
CA LYS A 298 -13.15 24.06 12.50
C LYS A 298 -13.70 23.73 13.89
N LYS A 299 -15.01 23.94 14.14
CA LYS A 299 -15.66 23.61 15.43
C LYS A 299 -15.45 22.14 15.80
N ALA A 300 -15.60 21.24 14.82
CA ALA A 300 -15.37 19.81 15.00
C ALA A 300 -13.91 19.53 15.39
N ALA A 301 -12.94 20.13 14.70
CA ALA A 301 -11.51 19.97 14.99
C ALA A 301 -11.06 20.60 16.33
N GLU A 302 -11.72 21.68 16.78
CA GLU A 302 -11.53 22.28 18.12
C GLU A 302 -12.21 21.45 19.23
N SER A 303 -13.04 20.46 18.87
CA SER A 303 -13.71 19.54 19.79
C SER A 303 -12.98 18.18 19.90
N GLN A 304 -13.40 17.33 20.85
CA GLN A 304 -12.81 16.00 21.02
C GLN A 304 -13.35 14.98 19.98
N LEU A 305 -12.81 15.01 18.76
CA LEU A 305 -13.08 13.98 17.74
C LEU A 305 -12.55 12.59 18.10
N GLU A 306 -13.28 11.54 17.73
CA GLU A 306 -12.79 10.15 17.72
C GLU A 306 -11.74 9.92 16.61
N ASP A 307 -10.85 8.92 16.72
CA ASP A 307 -9.77 8.72 15.73
C ASP A 307 -10.30 8.53 14.30
N LYS A 308 -11.46 7.89 14.15
CA LYS A 308 -12.10 7.65 12.85
C LYS A 308 -12.55 8.96 12.20
N ASP A 309 -13.05 9.90 13.02
CA ASP A 309 -13.50 11.21 12.57
C ASP A 309 -12.31 12.14 12.29
N VAL A 310 -11.22 12.00 13.05
CA VAL A 310 -9.93 12.66 12.74
C VAL A 310 -9.41 12.18 11.37
N TYR A 311 -9.39 10.86 11.12
CA TYR A 311 -9.01 10.32 9.81
C TYR A 311 -9.92 10.81 8.68
N LEU A 312 -11.24 10.82 8.88
CA LEU A 312 -12.22 11.35 7.92
C LEU A 312 -11.96 12.83 7.60
N LEU A 313 -11.79 13.66 8.63
CA LEU A 313 -11.60 15.10 8.46
C LEU A 313 -10.26 15.43 7.80
N LEU A 314 -9.17 14.76 8.19
CA LEU A 314 -7.88 14.88 7.50
C LEU A 314 -7.97 14.40 6.05
N SER A 315 -8.68 13.29 5.78
CA SER A 315 -8.91 12.81 4.41
C SER A 315 -9.63 13.87 3.56
N TRP A 316 -10.63 14.56 4.12
CA TRP A 316 -11.25 15.71 3.46
C TRP A 316 -10.26 16.84 3.19
N VAL A 317 -9.54 17.31 4.21
CA VAL A 317 -8.63 18.46 4.12
C VAL A 317 -7.46 18.23 3.15
N HIS A 318 -6.82 17.05 3.18
CA HIS A 318 -5.56 16.80 2.46
C HIS A 318 -5.72 16.02 1.14
N ASN A 319 -6.86 15.37 0.92
CA ASN A 319 -7.12 14.57 -0.28
C ASN A 319 -8.45 14.89 -0.97
N ILE A 320 -9.60 14.67 -0.33
CA ILE A 320 -10.89 14.66 -1.03
C ILE A 320 -11.28 16.07 -1.53
N TYR A 321 -11.15 17.10 -0.68
CA TYR A 321 -11.44 18.48 -1.02
C TYR A 321 -10.46 19.07 -2.06
N PRO A 322 -9.13 18.99 -1.88
CA PRO A 322 -8.20 19.52 -2.87
C PRO A 322 -8.17 18.72 -4.18
N LYS A 323 -8.31 17.38 -4.15
CA LYS A 323 -8.02 16.50 -5.31
C LYS A 323 -9.28 15.79 -5.84
N ASP A 324 -10.06 15.10 -5.02
CA ASP A 324 -11.20 14.30 -5.52
C ASP A 324 -12.37 15.15 -6.04
N MET A 325 -12.50 16.41 -5.63
CA MET A 325 -13.44 17.35 -6.26
C MET A 325 -12.99 17.76 -7.66
N ARG A 326 -11.68 17.82 -7.92
CA ARG A 326 -11.09 18.17 -9.23
C ARG A 326 -11.00 16.99 -10.21
N LYS A 327 -11.53 15.81 -9.85
CA LYS A 327 -11.64 14.65 -10.76
C LYS A 327 -12.72 14.81 -11.84
N ASP A 328 -13.68 15.72 -11.64
CA ASP A 328 -14.62 16.14 -12.67
C ASP A 328 -14.06 17.39 -13.38
N PRO A 329 -13.84 17.38 -14.71
CA PRO A 329 -13.15 18.47 -15.39
C PRO A 329 -13.96 19.77 -15.40
N VAL A 330 -15.29 19.70 -15.42
CA VAL A 330 -16.16 20.89 -15.41
C VAL A 330 -16.15 21.54 -14.03
N LEU A 331 -16.14 20.74 -12.96
CA LEU A 331 -15.99 21.25 -11.60
C LEU A 331 -14.56 21.78 -11.34
N ALA A 332 -13.54 21.14 -11.91
CA ALA A 332 -12.15 21.57 -11.77
C ALA A 332 -11.90 22.96 -12.40
N GLU A 333 -12.33 23.17 -13.65
CA GLU A 333 -12.15 24.45 -14.37
C GLU A 333 -12.83 25.63 -13.64
N GLU A 334 -13.91 25.36 -12.92
CA GLU A 334 -14.64 26.37 -12.14
C GLU A 334 -14.02 26.61 -10.76
N LEU A 335 -13.57 25.56 -10.05
CA LEU A 335 -12.90 25.71 -8.75
C LEU A 335 -11.58 26.51 -8.83
N GLU A 336 -10.82 26.39 -9.92
CA GLU A 336 -9.58 27.17 -10.12
C GLU A 336 -9.83 28.68 -10.29
N LYS A 337 -11.02 29.07 -10.74
CA LYS A 337 -11.41 30.50 -10.88
C LYS A 337 -11.71 31.14 -9.52
N VAL A 338 -12.28 30.37 -8.59
CA VAL A 338 -12.73 30.87 -7.28
C VAL A 338 -11.62 30.87 -6.22
N LYS A 339 -10.57 30.04 -6.37
CA LYS A 339 -9.40 29.98 -5.48
C LYS A 339 -9.74 29.80 -3.98
N LEU A 340 -10.66 28.87 -3.69
CA LEU A 340 -11.07 28.52 -2.33
C LEU A 340 -9.88 28.13 -1.44
N GLY A 341 -9.94 28.51 -0.16
CA GLY A 341 -8.92 28.18 0.84
C GLY A 341 -8.98 26.73 1.36
N SER A 342 -8.11 26.42 2.31
CA SER A 342 -8.18 25.16 3.07
C SER A 342 -9.43 25.12 3.96
N LEU A 343 -10.03 23.93 4.13
CA LEU A 343 -11.13 23.71 5.08
C LEU A 343 -10.72 23.89 6.55
N LEU A 344 -9.42 23.77 6.88
CA LEU A 344 -8.88 24.00 8.22
C LEU A 344 -7.65 24.93 8.21
N PRO A 345 -7.44 25.75 9.26
CA PRO A 345 -6.17 26.44 9.50
C PRO A 345 -5.00 25.46 9.63
N SER A 346 -3.81 25.85 9.14
CA SER A 346 -2.63 24.98 9.12
C SER A 346 -2.17 24.54 10.53
N SER A 347 -2.36 25.37 11.55
CA SER A 347 -2.08 25.01 12.96
C SER A 347 -2.91 23.82 13.43
N LEU A 348 -4.22 23.87 13.19
CA LEU A 348 -5.21 22.90 13.62
C LEU A 348 -5.16 21.61 12.76
N SER A 349 -4.94 21.74 11.46
CA SER A 349 -4.59 20.62 10.57
C SER A 349 -3.37 19.86 11.10
N LYS A 350 -2.25 20.55 11.37
CA LYS A 350 -1.03 19.94 11.94
C LYS A 350 -1.23 19.33 13.33
N GLU A 351 -2.25 19.75 14.08
CA GLU A 351 -2.60 19.16 15.37
C GLU A 351 -3.38 17.86 15.22
N LEU A 352 -4.38 17.85 14.32
CA LEU A 352 -5.08 16.63 13.93
C LEU A 352 -4.10 15.60 13.31
N GLU A 353 -3.15 16.03 12.47
CA GLU A 353 -2.07 15.19 11.95
C GLU A 353 -1.28 14.52 13.08
N ARG A 354 -0.83 15.30 14.08
CA ARG A 354 -0.10 14.79 15.27
C ARG A 354 -0.97 13.87 16.15
N LYS A 355 -2.29 14.11 16.24
CA LYS A 355 -3.24 13.26 16.96
C LYS A 355 -3.46 11.92 16.23
N TYR A 356 -3.67 11.97 14.92
CA TYR A 356 -3.81 10.80 14.06
C TYR A 356 -2.58 9.89 14.13
N LEU A 357 -1.37 10.45 13.91
CA LEU A 357 -0.11 9.71 13.96
C LEU A 357 0.05 8.96 15.30
N LYS A 358 -0.18 9.62 16.43
CA LYS A 358 -0.09 9.01 17.77
C LYS A 358 -1.14 7.90 17.98
N SER A 359 -2.38 8.11 17.56
CA SER A 359 -3.45 7.13 17.76
C SER A 359 -3.30 5.90 16.86
N GLU A 360 -2.88 6.10 15.61
CA GLU A 360 -2.62 5.03 14.65
C GLU A 360 -1.37 4.21 15.05
N GLU A 361 -0.29 4.87 15.46
CA GLU A 361 0.92 4.24 16.02
C GLU A 361 0.57 3.38 17.25
N ALA A 362 -0.19 3.92 18.21
CA ALA A 362 -0.62 3.18 19.41
C ALA A 362 -1.58 2.02 19.07
N THR A 363 -2.51 2.21 18.13
CA THR A 363 -3.45 1.17 17.68
C THR A 363 -2.72 0.00 17.02
N ILE A 364 -1.73 0.28 16.17
CA ILE A 364 -0.92 -0.74 15.51
C ILE A 364 -0.04 -1.43 16.56
N LYS A 365 0.74 -0.69 17.36
CA LYS A 365 1.56 -1.22 18.47
C LYS A 365 0.79 -2.19 19.37
N ASN A 366 -0.39 -1.80 19.83
CA ASN A 366 -1.26 -2.66 20.66
C ASN A 366 -1.75 -3.90 19.92
N SER A 367 -1.91 -3.84 18.59
CA SER A 367 -2.27 -5.00 17.75
C SER A 367 -1.08 -5.93 17.53
N LEU A 368 0.13 -5.38 17.36
CA LEU A 368 1.37 -6.16 17.22
C LEU A 368 1.67 -6.95 18.51
N ASN A 369 1.61 -6.30 19.67
CA ASN A 369 1.83 -6.93 20.97
C ASN A 369 0.84 -8.08 21.22
N LYS A 370 -0.46 -7.85 20.98
CA LYS A 370 -1.51 -8.88 21.09
C LYS A 370 -1.35 -10.05 20.11
N CYS A 371 -0.63 -9.86 19.01
CA CYS A 371 -0.30 -10.94 18.08
C CYS A 371 0.86 -11.79 18.62
N LEU A 372 1.89 -11.15 19.17
CA LEU A 372 3.01 -11.83 19.84
C LEU A 372 2.57 -12.57 21.11
N GLU A 373 1.72 -11.97 21.93
CA GLU A 373 1.12 -12.61 23.13
C GLU A 373 0.44 -13.95 22.76
N LYS A 374 -0.42 -13.95 21.73
CA LYS A 374 -1.11 -15.15 21.23
C LYS A 374 -0.17 -16.19 20.61
N GLU A 375 0.91 -15.76 19.98
CA GLU A 375 1.92 -16.67 19.45
C GLU A 375 2.70 -17.36 20.59
N ILE A 376 3.04 -16.62 21.65
CA ILE A 376 3.65 -17.15 22.87
C ILE A 376 2.68 -18.09 23.64
N GLU A 377 1.37 -17.84 23.56
CA GLU A 377 0.34 -18.78 24.06
C GLU A 377 0.31 -20.07 23.22
N ARG A 378 0.28 -19.97 21.89
CA ARG A 378 0.31 -21.13 20.98
C ARG A 378 1.51 -22.04 21.22
N TRP A 379 2.69 -21.50 21.49
CA TRP A 379 3.87 -22.31 21.82
C TRP A 379 3.71 -23.11 23.11
N LYS A 380 2.88 -22.65 24.07
CA LYS A 380 2.61 -23.36 25.33
C LYS A 380 1.56 -24.47 25.16
N GLU A 381 0.74 -24.42 24.11
CA GLU A 381 -0.27 -25.45 23.80
C GLU A 381 0.34 -26.77 23.28
N ASP A 382 1.64 -26.80 22.94
CA ASP A 382 2.37 -27.98 22.42
C ASP A 382 1.62 -28.70 21.28
N LYS A 383 1.21 -27.93 20.26
CA LYS A 383 0.61 -28.42 19.02
C LYS A 383 1.62 -28.36 17.89
N GLU A 384 1.52 -29.27 16.92
CA GLU A 384 2.34 -29.19 15.70
C GLU A 384 1.97 -27.92 14.90
N PRO A 385 2.95 -27.07 14.50
CA PRO A 385 2.70 -25.94 13.61
C PRO A 385 2.23 -26.37 12.21
N GLU A 386 1.51 -25.47 11.55
CA GLU A 386 0.94 -25.71 10.22
C GLU A 386 2.06 -25.88 9.16
N LYS A 387 1.85 -26.81 8.22
CA LYS A 387 2.79 -27.15 7.14
C LYS A 387 2.28 -26.64 5.79
N LEU A 388 2.76 -25.48 5.36
CA LEU A 388 2.49 -24.96 4.02
C LEU A 388 3.68 -25.24 3.09
N ASN A 389 3.43 -25.97 2.00
CA ASN A 389 4.42 -26.48 1.05
C ASN A 389 5.53 -27.31 1.73
N GLY A 390 5.18 -28.14 2.72
CA GLY A 390 6.12 -28.99 3.48
C GLY A 390 6.92 -28.27 4.56
N HIS A 391 6.89 -26.94 4.63
CA HIS A 391 7.61 -26.15 5.62
C HIS A 391 6.71 -25.76 6.80
N PHE A 392 7.21 -25.91 8.03
CA PHE A 392 6.52 -25.43 9.24
C PHE A 392 6.42 -23.90 9.24
N GLN A 393 5.26 -23.36 9.60
CA GLN A 393 5.04 -21.92 9.76
C GLN A 393 4.15 -21.68 10.99
N SER A 394 4.23 -20.48 11.59
CA SER A 394 3.03 -19.92 12.24
C SER A 394 2.53 -18.83 11.32
N GLU A 395 1.48 -19.13 10.55
CA GLU A 395 1.01 -18.24 9.49
C GLU A 395 0.54 -16.89 10.06
N LEU A 396 0.11 -16.84 11.32
CA LEU A 396 -0.47 -15.62 11.89
C LEU A 396 0.57 -14.55 12.24
N LEU A 397 1.67 -14.85 12.96
CA LEU A 397 2.53 -13.79 13.51
C LEU A 397 3.11 -12.89 12.41
N ALA A 398 3.83 -13.47 11.44
CA ALA A 398 4.49 -12.67 10.41
C ALA A 398 3.49 -11.96 9.49
N ILE A 399 2.44 -12.66 9.03
CA ILE A 399 1.46 -12.10 8.10
C ILE A 399 0.65 -10.99 8.78
N PHE A 400 0.17 -11.20 10.01
CA PHE A 400 -0.63 -10.20 10.73
C PHE A 400 0.19 -8.94 11.07
N VAL A 401 1.44 -9.09 11.50
CA VAL A 401 2.32 -7.96 11.82
C VAL A 401 2.63 -7.13 10.56
N ILE A 402 3.06 -7.77 9.48
CA ILE A 402 3.37 -7.11 8.21
C ILE A 402 2.12 -6.42 7.63
N GLN A 403 0.98 -7.12 7.62
CA GLN A 403 -0.28 -6.57 7.10
C GLN A 403 -0.80 -5.41 7.96
N SER A 404 -0.62 -5.45 9.28
CA SER A 404 -1.01 -4.36 10.19
C SER A 404 -0.21 -3.08 9.93
N ILE A 405 1.11 -3.21 9.77
CA ILE A 405 2.01 -2.09 9.45
C ILE A 405 1.68 -1.53 8.06
N TYR A 406 1.64 -2.38 7.03
CA TYR A 406 1.34 -1.98 5.65
C TYR A 406 -0.02 -1.28 5.53
N ASN A 407 -1.05 -1.78 6.20
CA ASN A 407 -2.38 -1.15 6.19
C ASN A 407 -2.37 0.23 6.87
N GLY A 408 -1.58 0.43 7.93
CA GLY A 408 -1.38 1.75 8.56
C GLY A 408 -0.68 2.74 7.62
N GLN A 409 0.46 2.32 7.08
CA GLN A 409 1.24 3.10 6.09
C GLN A 409 0.37 3.52 4.90
N LYS A 410 -0.47 2.61 4.38
CA LYS A 410 -1.41 2.87 3.28
C LYS A 410 -2.47 3.91 3.66
N ARG A 411 -3.14 3.79 4.81
CA ARG A 411 -4.14 4.77 5.28
C ARG A 411 -3.54 6.16 5.47
N ALA A 412 -2.36 6.25 6.09
CA ALA A 412 -1.69 7.55 6.27
C ALA A 412 -1.31 8.18 4.92
N LYS A 413 -0.82 7.39 3.96
CA LYS A 413 -0.50 7.82 2.59
C LYS A 413 -1.73 8.24 1.77
N GLU A 414 -2.91 7.66 2.06
CA GLU A 414 -4.20 8.06 1.48
C GLU A 414 -4.69 9.42 2.00
N VAL A 415 -4.20 9.88 3.16
CA VAL A 415 -4.38 11.26 3.63
C VAL A 415 -3.34 12.18 3.00
N SER A 416 -2.05 11.94 3.26
CA SER A 416 -0.94 12.70 2.65
C SER A 416 0.35 11.88 2.56
N ALA A 417 1.20 12.18 1.58
CA ALA A 417 2.47 11.48 1.42
C ALA A 417 3.39 11.63 2.65
N ALA A 418 3.47 12.83 3.22
CA ALA A 418 4.28 13.13 4.40
C ALA A 418 3.76 12.41 5.67
N LEU A 419 2.44 12.26 5.83
CA LEU A 419 1.86 11.43 6.90
C LEU A 419 2.21 9.94 6.72
N GLY A 420 2.18 9.45 5.48
CA GLY A 420 2.60 8.09 5.15
C GLY A 420 4.07 7.82 5.50
N GLU A 421 4.95 8.78 5.23
CA GLU A 421 6.39 8.71 5.52
C GLU A 421 6.68 8.78 7.04
N GLU A 422 6.15 9.79 7.73
CA GLU A 422 6.27 9.97 9.18
C GLU A 422 5.69 8.77 9.97
N LEU A 423 4.56 8.19 9.53
CA LEU A 423 4.04 6.97 10.13
C LEU A 423 4.91 5.75 9.80
N SER A 424 5.51 5.68 8.61
CA SER A 424 6.40 4.56 8.25
C SER A 424 7.62 4.48 9.16
N HIS A 425 8.25 5.63 9.47
CA HIS A 425 9.38 5.68 10.40
C HIS A 425 8.98 5.37 11.86
N ARG A 426 7.77 5.79 12.28
CA ARG A 426 7.21 5.37 13.58
C ARG A 426 7.01 3.85 13.65
N LEU A 427 6.50 3.25 12.58
CA LEU A 427 6.23 1.82 12.53
C LEU A 427 7.48 0.95 12.31
N SER A 428 8.57 1.46 11.73
CA SER A 428 9.85 0.74 11.69
C SER A 428 10.47 0.63 13.10
N ARG A 429 10.40 1.69 13.91
CA ARG A 429 10.74 1.64 15.35
C ARG A 429 9.87 0.63 16.12
N GLU A 430 8.56 0.62 15.88
CA GLU A 430 7.66 -0.31 16.57
C GLU A 430 7.85 -1.77 16.14
N LEU A 431 8.19 -2.04 14.87
CA LEU A 431 8.61 -3.37 14.42
C LEU A 431 9.93 -3.80 15.07
N ALA A 432 10.91 -2.90 15.19
CA ALA A 432 12.18 -3.17 15.87
C ALA A 432 12.00 -3.45 17.38
N ALA A 433 11.02 -2.80 18.02
CA ALA A 433 10.64 -3.12 19.40
C ALA A 433 9.97 -4.49 19.51
N LEU A 434 8.99 -4.79 18.65
CA LEU A 434 8.30 -6.07 18.61
C LEU A 434 9.27 -7.24 18.38
N LEU A 435 10.16 -7.13 17.41
CA LEU A 435 11.09 -8.21 17.06
C LEU A 435 12.12 -8.48 18.17
N ARG A 436 12.44 -7.48 19.00
CA ARG A 436 13.22 -7.69 20.23
C ARG A 436 12.43 -8.50 21.26
N SER A 437 11.19 -8.10 21.57
CA SER A 437 10.32 -8.87 22.48
C SER A 437 10.03 -10.29 21.96
N TYR A 438 9.97 -10.47 20.64
CA TYR A 438 9.86 -11.77 19.98
C TYR A 438 11.13 -12.62 20.19
N LYS A 439 12.33 -12.04 19.99
CA LYS A 439 13.60 -12.70 20.34
C LYS A 439 13.64 -13.10 21.80
N ASP A 440 13.34 -12.18 22.72
CA ASP A 440 13.41 -12.44 24.16
C ASP A 440 12.45 -13.57 24.58
N ALA A 441 11.23 -13.60 24.02
CA ALA A 441 10.28 -14.67 24.24
C ALA A 441 10.69 -16.01 23.58
N PHE A 442 11.38 -15.98 22.44
CA PHE A 442 11.91 -17.16 21.77
C PHE A 442 13.11 -17.77 22.54
N GLU A 443 13.96 -16.94 23.15
CA GLU A 443 15.00 -17.42 24.08
C GLU A 443 14.38 -18.08 25.32
N ASP A 444 13.33 -17.49 25.90
CA ASP A 444 12.58 -18.08 27.03
C ASP A 444 11.90 -19.41 26.66
N PHE A 445 11.30 -19.48 25.46
CA PHE A 445 10.74 -20.70 24.89
C PHE A 445 11.80 -21.79 24.71
N LYS A 446 12.98 -21.46 24.17
CA LYS A 446 14.05 -22.43 23.98
C LYS A 446 14.53 -23.05 25.29
N GLU A 447 14.56 -22.30 26.39
CA GLU A 447 14.96 -22.87 27.68
C GLU A 447 13.86 -23.70 28.35
N LYS A 448 12.60 -23.25 28.31
CA LYS A 448 11.48 -23.91 29.01
C LYS A 448 10.81 -25.03 28.19
N GLY A 449 10.76 -24.89 26.87
CA GLY A 449 10.06 -25.76 25.93
C GLY A 449 10.72 -27.12 25.67
N LYS A 450 11.94 -27.36 26.17
CA LYS A 450 12.78 -28.56 25.89
C LYS A 450 12.13 -29.93 26.18
N LYS A 451 10.97 -29.97 26.85
CA LYS A 451 10.20 -31.19 27.19
C LYS A 451 8.95 -31.41 26.33
N GLN A 452 8.60 -30.46 25.45
CA GLN A 452 7.42 -30.53 24.60
C GLN A 452 7.60 -31.51 23.43
N GLY A 453 6.50 -32.13 23.00
CA GLY A 453 6.48 -33.05 21.87
C GLY A 453 6.80 -32.36 20.55
N HIS A 454 6.26 -31.16 20.33
CA HIS A 454 6.43 -30.38 19.10
C HIS A 454 7.52 -29.31 19.19
N TYR A 455 8.43 -29.42 20.16
CA TYR A 455 9.51 -28.46 20.39
C TYR A 455 10.34 -28.16 19.11
N ARG A 456 10.84 -29.19 18.42
CA ARG A 456 11.62 -29.02 17.16
C ARG A 456 10.78 -28.38 16.04
N PRO A 457 9.56 -28.84 15.74
CA PRO A 457 8.62 -28.15 14.86
C PRO A 457 8.43 -26.65 15.16
N ILE A 458 8.22 -26.28 16.44
CA ILE A 458 8.01 -24.88 16.85
C ILE A 458 9.28 -24.04 16.64
N LEU A 459 10.48 -24.58 16.88
CA LEU A 459 11.74 -23.90 16.53
C LEU A 459 11.85 -23.63 15.03
N ILE A 460 11.54 -24.63 14.19
CA ILE A 460 11.61 -24.52 12.73
C ILE A 460 10.59 -23.48 12.21
N ALA A 461 9.37 -23.48 12.75
CA ALA A 461 8.35 -22.47 12.41
C ALA A 461 8.84 -21.04 12.70
N ASN A 462 9.46 -20.80 13.86
CA ASN A 462 9.97 -19.49 14.24
C ASN A 462 11.17 -19.02 13.38
N ILE A 463 12.09 -19.92 13.03
CA ILE A 463 13.16 -19.62 12.06
C ILE A 463 12.55 -19.27 10.68
N ASN A 464 11.58 -20.05 10.22
CA ASN A 464 10.89 -19.81 8.94
C ASN A 464 10.07 -18.52 8.89
N ASN A 465 9.60 -18.02 10.04
CA ASN A 465 8.91 -16.73 10.16
C ASN A 465 9.87 -15.55 9.92
N CYS A 466 11.14 -15.67 10.32
CA CYS A 466 12.15 -14.61 10.14
C CYS A 466 12.34 -14.24 8.66
N GLY A 467 12.23 -15.23 7.76
CA GLY A 467 12.26 -15.01 6.32
C GLY A 467 11.19 -14.04 5.84
N ASN A 468 9.95 -14.15 6.32
CA ASN A 468 8.86 -13.26 5.93
C ASN A 468 9.12 -11.80 6.37
N PHE A 469 9.69 -11.61 7.57
CA PHE A 469 10.06 -10.28 8.08
C PHE A 469 11.22 -9.67 7.29
N ARG A 470 12.26 -10.47 6.99
CA ARG A 470 13.40 -10.09 6.15
C ARG A 470 12.93 -9.63 4.76
N ASP A 471 12.08 -10.44 4.12
CA ASP A 471 11.48 -10.17 2.81
C ASP A 471 10.68 -8.85 2.79
N TYR A 472 9.98 -8.51 3.88
CA TYR A 472 9.28 -7.23 4.03
C TYR A 472 10.25 -6.06 4.23
N VAL A 473 11.20 -6.17 5.16
CA VAL A 473 12.15 -5.12 5.54
C VAL A 473 13.04 -4.72 4.36
N GLU A 474 13.60 -5.70 3.64
CA GLU A 474 14.47 -5.47 2.49
C GLU A 474 13.74 -4.78 1.32
N LYS A 475 12.41 -4.98 1.18
CA LYS A 475 11.61 -4.46 0.05
C LYS A 475 10.83 -3.18 0.37
N ASN A 476 10.62 -2.85 1.64
CA ASN A 476 9.71 -1.76 2.06
C ASN A 476 10.37 -0.74 3.01
N MET A 477 11.54 -1.01 3.59
CA MET A 477 12.29 -0.04 4.40
C MET A 477 13.44 0.57 3.58
N ALA A 478 13.55 1.90 3.62
CA ALA A 478 14.62 2.64 2.96
C ALA A 478 16.00 2.26 3.54
N GLU A 479 17.04 2.34 2.71
CA GLU A 479 18.43 1.99 3.10
C GLU A 479 19.00 2.88 4.21
N ASN A 480 18.36 4.02 4.50
CA ASN A 480 18.76 4.99 5.51
C ASN A 480 17.84 5.01 6.75
N ASP A 481 16.99 4.00 6.97
CA ASP A 481 16.26 3.87 8.24
C ASP A 481 17.16 3.21 9.30
N ASP A 482 17.50 3.95 10.36
CA ASP A 482 18.31 3.50 11.51
C ASP A 482 17.84 2.19 12.18
N ASN A 483 16.61 1.76 11.91
CA ASN A 483 16.04 0.52 12.44
C ASN A 483 16.24 -0.69 11.50
N LYS A 484 16.57 -0.50 10.22
CA LYS A 484 16.72 -1.58 9.22
C LYS A 484 17.77 -2.61 9.66
N ASP A 485 19.00 -2.16 9.93
CA ASP A 485 20.09 -3.01 10.41
C ASP A 485 19.77 -3.65 11.77
N ARG A 486 19.13 -2.90 12.68
CA ARG A 486 18.72 -3.40 14.00
C ARG A 486 17.71 -4.54 13.88
N ILE A 487 16.77 -4.44 12.95
CA ILE A 487 15.79 -5.48 12.64
C ILE A 487 16.49 -6.69 12.02
N LEU A 488 17.29 -6.50 10.96
CA LEU A 488 17.97 -7.59 10.26
C LEU A 488 18.96 -8.34 11.15
N SER A 489 19.63 -7.63 12.08
CA SER A 489 20.46 -8.23 13.13
C SER A 489 19.63 -9.01 14.15
N THR A 490 18.49 -8.48 14.61
CA THR A 490 17.61 -9.17 15.57
C THR A 490 17.02 -10.45 14.97
N LEU A 491 16.67 -10.44 13.68
CA LEU A 491 16.24 -11.63 12.94
C LEU A 491 17.41 -12.63 12.80
N GLY A 492 18.60 -12.17 12.43
CA GLY A 492 19.81 -13.00 12.33
C GLY A 492 20.20 -13.68 13.65
N ASP A 493 19.97 -13.03 14.78
CA ASP A 493 20.13 -13.63 16.11
C ASP A 493 19.15 -14.79 16.34
N ILE A 494 17.85 -14.60 16.05
CA ILE A 494 16.80 -15.64 16.19
C ILE A 494 17.09 -16.83 15.28
N GLU A 495 17.41 -16.56 14.01
CA GLU A 495 17.79 -17.55 13.01
C GLU A 495 19.01 -18.37 13.49
N THR A 496 20.06 -17.68 13.94
CA THR A 496 21.31 -18.31 14.42
C THR A 496 21.07 -19.15 15.67
N SER A 497 20.43 -18.58 16.69
CA SER A 497 20.26 -19.19 18.00
C SER A 497 19.24 -20.33 18.00
N GLY A 498 18.27 -20.30 17.08
CA GLY A 498 17.37 -21.42 16.80
C GLY A 498 18.08 -22.57 16.10
N CYS A 499 18.85 -22.28 15.04
CA CYS A 499 19.61 -23.30 14.31
C CYS A 499 20.65 -24.01 15.19
N ASP A 500 21.34 -23.29 16.09
CA ASP A 500 22.35 -23.89 16.96
C ASP A 500 21.75 -24.87 17.98
N VAL A 501 20.52 -24.60 18.47
CA VAL A 501 19.76 -25.53 19.31
C VAL A 501 19.27 -26.74 18.51
N LEU A 502 18.81 -26.55 17.27
CA LEU A 502 18.43 -27.67 16.40
C LEU A 502 19.60 -28.64 16.17
N LEU A 503 20.82 -28.12 15.96
CA LEU A 503 22.03 -28.90 15.68
C LEU A 503 22.73 -29.48 16.92
N GLN A 504 22.43 -28.98 18.12
CA GLN A 504 23.11 -29.38 19.36
C GLN A 504 23.11 -30.90 19.58
N GLN A 505 21.97 -31.56 19.34
CA GLN A 505 21.80 -33.00 19.54
C GLN A 505 22.66 -33.83 18.58
N LEU A 506 22.75 -33.43 17.31
CA LEU A 506 23.61 -34.07 16.31
C LEU A 506 25.07 -34.01 16.73
N PHE A 507 25.57 -32.84 17.13
CA PHE A 507 26.98 -32.68 17.49
C PHE A 507 27.35 -33.42 18.80
N VAL A 508 26.40 -33.60 19.73
CA VAL A 508 26.56 -34.51 20.87
C VAL A 508 26.66 -35.97 20.43
N GLN A 509 25.84 -36.42 19.48
CA GLN A 509 25.86 -37.80 18.96
C GLN A 509 27.12 -38.10 18.13
N LEU A 510 27.62 -37.15 17.35
CA LEU A 510 28.84 -37.31 16.54
C LEU A 510 30.13 -37.34 17.39
N LYS A 511 30.18 -36.61 18.52
CA LYS A 511 31.36 -36.49 19.40
C LYS A 511 32.01 -37.83 19.81
N PRO A 512 31.28 -38.89 20.22
CA PRO A 512 31.86 -40.22 20.46
C PRO A 512 32.25 -40.94 19.17
N ILE A 513 31.53 -40.78 18.07
CA ILE A 513 31.85 -41.45 16.78
C ILE A 513 33.20 -40.97 16.25
N TYR A 514 33.43 -39.65 16.23
CA TYR A 514 34.74 -39.07 15.91
C TYR A 514 35.86 -39.51 16.88
N LYS A 515 35.54 -39.94 18.11
CA LYS A 515 36.54 -40.43 19.07
C LYS A 515 37.20 -41.73 18.60
N LYS A 516 36.41 -42.59 17.95
CA LYS A 516 36.83 -43.88 17.37
C LYS A 516 38.06 -43.74 16.46
N PHE A 517 38.18 -42.69 15.65
CA PHE A 517 39.39 -42.44 14.83
C PHE A 517 40.67 -42.44 15.66
N THR A 518 40.68 -41.72 16.79
CA THR A 518 41.86 -41.60 17.67
C THR A 518 42.06 -42.77 18.61
N GLU A 519 41.05 -43.63 18.78
CA GLU A 519 41.09 -44.81 19.65
C GLU A 519 41.53 -46.05 18.86
N ASN A 520 40.98 -46.21 17.65
CA ASN A 520 41.35 -47.24 16.68
C ASN A 520 42.60 -46.86 15.86
N LYS A 521 43.34 -45.80 16.22
CA LYS A 521 44.55 -45.33 15.52
C LYS A 521 44.37 -45.07 14.00
N TRP A 522 43.16 -44.70 13.59
CA TRP A 522 42.66 -44.55 12.20
C TRP A 522 42.35 -45.86 11.44
N ASP A 523 42.49 -47.03 12.07
CA ASP A 523 42.02 -48.30 11.50
C ASP A 523 40.49 -48.29 11.30
N CYS A 524 40.03 -48.96 10.23
CA CYS A 524 38.63 -48.96 9.78
C CYS A 524 38.03 -47.56 9.47
N SER A 525 38.86 -46.57 9.12
CA SER A 525 38.49 -45.17 8.86
C SER A 525 37.15 -44.99 8.10
N ASN A 526 36.98 -45.66 6.96
CA ASN A 526 35.77 -45.60 6.14
C ASN A 526 34.49 -45.96 6.92
N LYS A 527 34.53 -47.02 7.76
CA LYS A 527 33.36 -47.48 8.53
C LYS A 527 32.93 -46.46 9.59
N ILE A 528 33.87 -45.65 10.07
CA ILE A 528 33.59 -44.56 11.02
C ILE A 528 32.96 -43.38 10.25
N MET A 529 33.38 -43.14 9.00
CA MET A 529 32.72 -42.18 8.11
C MET A 529 31.30 -42.59 7.71
N ASP A 530 31.07 -43.87 7.37
CA ASP A 530 29.73 -44.42 7.13
C ASP A 530 28.80 -44.14 8.33
N GLU A 531 29.30 -44.31 9.56
CA GLU A 531 28.56 -44.05 10.80
C GLU A 531 28.27 -42.56 11.02
N ILE A 532 29.22 -41.67 10.69
CA ILE A 532 29.06 -40.20 10.74
C ILE A 532 28.03 -39.73 9.71
N ILE A 533 28.15 -40.19 8.46
CA ILE A 533 27.26 -39.84 7.35
C ILE A 533 25.85 -40.36 7.62
N LYS A 534 25.69 -41.61 8.10
CA LYS A 534 24.38 -42.19 8.47
C LYS A 534 23.70 -41.42 9.61
N THR A 535 24.45 -41.10 10.68
CA THR A 535 23.96 -40.31 11.82
C THR A 535 23.52 -38.92 11.37
N THR A 536 24.33 -38.25 10.54
CA THR A 536 24.03 -36.91 10.04
C THR A 536 22.86 -36.90 9.05
N SER A 537 22.79 -37.87 8.15
CA SER A 537 21.72 -38.00 7.16
C SER A 537 20.34 -38.13 7.83
N LYS A 538 20.23 -38.91 8.91
CA LYS A 538 18.98 -39.01 9.68
C LYS A 538 18.54 -37.64 10.22
N HIS A 539 19.49 -36.85 10.73
CA HIS A 539 19.20 -35.54 11.31
C HIS A 539 18.83 -34.51 10.23
N ILE A 540 19.45 -34.56 9.04
CA ILE A 540 19.10 -33.70 7.90
C ILE A 540 17.66 -33.94 7.43
N SER A 541 17.17 -35.18 7.46
CA SER A 541 15.76 -35.47 7.16
C SER A 541 14.77 -34.74 8.07
N GLU A 542 15.12 -34.53 9.35
CA GLU A 542 14.29 -33.75 10.29
C GLU A 542 14.28 -32.25 10.00
N LEU A 543 15.28 -31.76 9.25
CA LEU A 543 15.47 -30.33 8.93
C LEU A 543 14.80 -29.90 7.63
N GLN A 544 14.26 -30.81 6.81
CA GLN A 544 13.64 -30.51 5.52
C GLN A 544 12.46 -29.52 5.59
N ALA A 545 11.84 -29.38 6.77
CA ALA A 545 10.78 -28.40 7.00
C ALA A 545 11.30 -26.95 7.18
N LEU A 546 12.62 -26.70 7.27
CA LEU A 546 13.20 -25.36 7.13
C LEU A 546 13.06 -24.86 5.69
N LYS A 547 12.71 -23.58 5.52
CA LYS A 547 12.74 -22.89 4.23
C LYS A 547 14.18 -22.57 3.85
N ASN A 548 14.45 -22.41 2.56
CA ASN A 548 15.65 -21.68 2.12
C ASN A 548 15.46 -20.17 2.36
N PRO A 549 16.53 -19.42 2.72
CA PRO A 549 17.94 -19.84 2.78
C PRO A 549 18.35 -20.59 4.07
N PHE A 550 17.51 -20.62 5.10
CA PHE A 550 17.85 -21.16 6.43
C PHE A 550 18.27 -22.63 6.41
N TYR A 551 17.61 -23.45 5.59
CA TYR A 551 18.01 -24.85 5.36
C TYR A 551 19.46 -24.93 4.86
N ASN A 552 19.80 -24.31 3.72
CA ASN A 552 21.16 -24.32 3.18
C ASN A 552 22.22 -23.81 4.19
N ALA A 553 21.93 -22.72 4.90
CA ALA A 553 22.82 -22.18 5.94
C ALA A 553 23.02 -23.16 7.13
N THR A 554 21.98 -23.93 7.47
CA THR A 554 22.06 -24.99 8.48
C THR A 554 22.91 -26.17 8.00
N ILE A 555 22.82 -26.54 6.72
CA ILE A 555 23.67 -27.58 6.11
C ILE A 555 25.14 -27.11 6.00
N GLU A 556 25.40 -25.81 5.78
CA GLU A 556 26.74 -25.23 5.89
C GLU A 556 27.28 -25.30 7.32
N LYS A 557 26.50 -24.93 8.35
CA LYS A 557 26.89 -25.13 9.77
C LYS A 557 27.25 -26.59 10.07
N ILE A 558 26.52 -27.56 9.52
CA ILE A 558 26.85 -29.00 9.61
C ILE A 558 28.18 -29.29 8.91
N HIS A 559 28.37 -28.88 7.66
CA HIS A 559 29.58 -29.16 6.88
C HIS A 559 30.85 -28.60 7.56
N VAL A 560 30.80 -27.34 8.02
CA VAL A 560 31.88 -26.71 8.81
C VAL A 560 32.20 -27.56 10.05
N ARG A 561 31.17 -28.04 10.76
CA ARG A 561 31.38 -28.86 11.97
C ARG A 561 32.01 -30.22 11.64
N LEU A 562 31.55 -30.90 10.59
CA LEU A 562 32.06 -32.22 10.20
C LEU A 562 33.55 -32.17 9.83
N VAL A 563 33.96 -31.16 9.04
CA VAL A 563 35.37 -30.96 8.68
C VAL A 563 36.19 -30.55 9.91
N ARG A 564 35.71 -29.60 10.72
CA ARG A 564 36.36 -29.18 11.96
C ARG A 564 36.60 -30.34 12.93
N ASP A 565 35.59 -31.16 13.21
CA ASP A 565 35.75 -32.28 14.15
C ASP A 565 36.64 -33.39 13.60
N TYR A 566 36.76 -33.54 12.27
CA TYR A 566 37.75 -34.42 11.65
C TYR A 566 39.18 -33.89 11.89
N ILE A 567 39.42 -32.59 11.63
CA ILE A 567 40.71 -31.93 11.85
C ILE A 567 41.10 -31.98 13.33
N VAL A 568 40.15 -31.78 14.25
CA VAL A 568 40.36 -31.94 15.71
C VAL A 568 40.91 -33.32 16.07
N ARG A 569 40.60 -34.39 15.32
CA ARG A 569 41.16 -35.74 15.57
C ARG A 569 42.58 -35.90 15.04
N LEU A 570 42.90 -35.33 13.87
CA LEU A 570 44.27 -35.30 13.34
C LEU A 570 45.22 -34.58 14.32
N LEU A 571 44.74 -33.52 14.97
CA LEU A 571 45.50 -32.68 15.91
C LEU A 571 45.71 -33.26 17.32
N LYS A 572 45.16 -34.44 17.65
CA LYS A 572 45.15 -34.94 19.04
C LYS A 572 46.45 -35.60 19.54
N ARG A 573 47.55 -35.55 18.78
CA ARG A 573 48.89 -36.08 19.15
C ARG A 573 48.87 -37.53 19.70
N LYS A 574 47.97 -38.38 19.19
CA LYS A 574 47.72 -39.76 19.67
C LYS A 574 48.27 -40.88 18.79
N VAL A 575 48.59 -40.57 17.55
CA VAL A 575 49.09 -41.52 16.53
C VAL A 575 50.31 -40.88 15.90
N GLY A 576 51.39 -41.64 15.73
CA GLY A 576 52.61 -41.21 15.06
C GLY A 576 53.10 -42.33 14.14
N LEU A 577 53.12 -42.08 12.84
CA LEU A 577 53.43 -43.05 11.81
C LEU A 577 54.89 -42.90 11.38
N LYS A 578 55.67 -43.99 11.40
CA LYS A 578 57.10 -43.97 11.03
C LYS A 578 57.36 -44.42 9.60
N SER A 579 56.52 -45.30 9.04
CA SER A 579 56.70 -45.79 7.67
C SER A 579 55.96 -44.91 6.66
N ALA A 580 56.62 -44.60 5.54
CA ALA A 580 56.00 -43.92 4.40
C ALA A 580 54.76 -44.67 3.88
N ALA A 581 54.73 -46.01 3.94
CA ALA A 581 53.56 -46.80 3.55
C ALA A 581 52.37 -46.61 4.50
N GLN A 582 52.62 -46.51 5.82
CA GLN A 582 51.56 -46.19 6.79
C GLN A 582 50.99 -44.78 6.54
N GLN A 583 51.87 -43.83 6.24
CA GLN A 583 51.49 -42.44 5.95
C GLN A 583 50.69 -42.33 4.64
N GLN A 584 51.11 -43.03 3.58
CA GLN A 584 50.38 -43.15 2.31
C GLN A 584 48.98 -43.75 2.50
N ASN A 585 48.85 -44.84 3.27
CA ASN A 585 47.57 -45.49 3.54
C ASN A 585 46.62 -44.57 4.34
N LEU A 586 47.13 -43.84 5.34
CA LEU A 586 46.33 -42.86 6.08
C LEU A 586 45.94 -41.67 5.20
N ALA A 587 46.85 -41.14 4.39
CA ALA A 587 46.57 -40.05 3.45
C ALA A 587 45.45 -40.44 2.47
N GLN A 588 45.55 -41.61 1.83
CA GLN A 588 44.49 -42.14 0.95
C GLN A 588 43.14 -42.28 1.67
N SER A 589 43.15 -42.74 2.93
CA SER A 589 41.95 -42.84 3.75
C SER A 589 41.34 -41.46 4.04
N ILE A 590 42.15 -40.46 4.39
CA ILE A 590 41.69 -39.08 4.65
C ILE A 590 41.13 -38.45 3.36
N SER A 591 41.81 -38.59 2.22
CA SER A 591 41.33 -38.05 0.94
C SER A 591 40.02 -38.71 0.49
N LYS A 592 39.87 -40.01 0.71
CA LYS A 592 38.59 -40.71 0.47
C LYS A 592 37.48 -40.15 1.37
N ASN A 593 37.72 -40.12 2.68
CA ASN A 593 36.77 -39.61 3.68
C ASN A 593 36.37 -38.15 3.40
N ALA A 594 37.29 -37.34 2.87
CA ALA A 594 37.04 -35.96 2.45
C ALA A 594 36.09 -35.88 1.25
N ALA A 595 36.33 -36.67 0.20
CA ALA A 595 35.44 -36.73 -0.96
C ALA A 595 34.03 -37.24 -0.59
N GLU A 596 33.93 -38.20 0.34
CA GLU A 596 32.65 -38.69 0.86
C GLU A 596 31.92 -37.60 1.67
N LEU A 597 32.62 -36.82 2.49
CA LEU A 597 32.05 -35.65 3.19
C LEU A 597 31.60 -34.54 2.24
N GLU A 598 32.43 -34.18 1.27
CA GLU A 598 32.15 -33.15 0.26
C GLU A 598 30.91 -33.53 -0.56
N ALA A 599 30.88 -34.74 -1.12
CA ALA A 599 29.76 -35.23 -1.90
C ALA A 599 28.47 -35.30 -1.07
N PHE A 600 28.56 -35.75 0.20
CA PHE A 600 27.41 -35.77 1.11
C PHE A 600 26.90 -34.36 1.43
N CYS A 601 27.76 -33.42 1.82
CA CYS A 601 27.34 -32.08 2.22
C CYS A 601 26.82 -31.28 1.03
N THR A 602 27.47 -31.36 -0.13
CA THR A 602 27.05 -30.70 -1.38
C THR A 602 25.71 -31.25 -1.85
N LYS A 603 25.52 -32.57 -1.88
CA LYS A 603 24.24 -33.21 -2.24
C LYS A 603 23.07 -32.76 -1.35
N ASN A 604 23.33 -32.45 -0.08
CA ASN A 604 22.31 -31.98 0.85
C ASN A 604 22.10 -30.45 0.84
N GLY A 605 22.86 -29.68 0.03
CA GLY A 605 22.66 -28.23 -0.18
C GLY A 605 23.78 -27.31 0.31
N SER A 606 24.86 -27.84 0.90
CA SER A 606 25.99 -27.01 1.36
C SER A 606 26.65 -26.26 0.19
N GLN A 607 26.89 -24.96 0.36
CA GLN A 607 27.65 -24.13 -0.58
C GLN A 607 29.08 -23.84 -0.10
N ALA A 608 29.52 -24.50 0.97
CA ALA A 608 30.78 -24.26 1.68
C ALA A 608 32.02 -24.85 0.96
N THR A 609 32.16 -24.61 -0.35
CA THR A 609 33.24 -25.15 -1.20
C THR A 609 34.64 -24.81 -0.70
N TRP A 610 34.76 -23.72 0.06
CA TRP A 610 35.98 -23.30 0.76
C TRP A 610 36.49 -24.33 1.78
N LEU A 611 35.67 -25.28 2.25
CA LEU A 611 36.09 -26.37 3.13
C LEU A 611 36.76 -27.53 2.39
N ASN A 612 36.44 -27.72 1.10
CA ASN A 612 36.69 -28.97 0.38
C ASN A 612 38.20 -29.29 0.29
N SER A 613 39.07 -28.28 0.23
CA SER A 613 40.53 -28.48 0.20
C SER A 613 41.16 -28.82 1.56
N ALA A 614 40.49 -28.57 2.70
CA ALA A 614 41.11 -28.64 4.02
C ALA A 614 41.63 -30.04 4.37
N LEU A 615 40.83 -31.07 4.14
CA LEU A 615 41.23 -32.46 4.43
C LEU A 615 42.20 -33.05 3.38
N PRO A 616 42.02 -32.84 2.05
CA PRO A 616 43.00 -33.24 1.05
C PRO A 616 44.39 -32.63 1.25
N LYS A 617 44.48 -31.33 1.60
CA LYS A 617 45.78 -30.68 1.86
C LYS A 617 46.49 -31.27 3.09
N LEU A 618 45.75 -31.58 4.15
CA LEU A 618 46.29 -32.29 5.31
C LEU A 618 46.72 -33.73 4.95
N ALA A 619 45.93 -34.44 4.15
CA ALA A 619 46.30 -35.77 3.65
C ALA A 619 47.62 -35.73 2.84
N GLU A 620 47.80 -34.71 1.98
CA GLU A 620 48.99 -34.56 1.15
C GLU A 620 50.24 -34.26 1.99
N ILE A 621 50.15 -33.41 3.03
CA ILE A 621 51.26 -33.18 3.98
C ILE A 621 51.66 -34.46 4.72
N ILE A 622 50.70 -35.36 5.02
CA ILE A 622 51.02 -36.68 5.59
C ILE A 622 51.74 -37.54 4.53
N ARG A 623 51.25 -37.54 3.29
CA ARG A 623 51.75 -38.35 2.17
C ARG A 623 53.18 -38.03 1.75
N LEU A 624 53.48 -36.74 1.54
CA LEU A 624 54.74 -36.24 1.00
C LEU A 624 55.93 -36.65 1.89
N GLN A 625 57.04 -37.09 1.30
CA GLN A 625 58.25 -37.48 2.05
C GLN A 625 59.40 -36.47 1.93
N ASP A 626 59.44 -35.69 0.84
CA ASP A 626 60.41 -34.59 0.70
C ASP A 626 60.02 -33.37 1.55
N ILE A 627 61.02 -32.78 2.21
CA ILE A 627 60.87 -31.62 3.09
C ILE A 627 60.53 -30.35 2.28
N GLY A 628 61.04 -30.22 1.05
CA GLY A 628 60.70 -29.11 0.16
C GLY A 628 59.21 -29.11 -0.20
N ALA A 629 58.71 -30.25 -0.69
CA ALA A 629 57.31 -30.46 -1.01
C ALA A 629 56.38 -30.28 0.20
N ILE A 630 56.77 -30.78 1.39
CA ILE A 630 56.00 -30.57 2.63
C ILE A 630 55.87 -29.07 2.95
N LYS A 631 56.94 -28.27 2.80
CA LYS A 631 56.88 -26.81 3.00
C LYS A 631 55.96 -26.13 2.00
N ILE A 632 56.00 -26.52 0.72
CA ILE A 632 55.13 -25.98 -0.32
C ILE A 632 53.66 -26.26 0.02
N GLU A 633 53.32 -27.50 0.36
CA GLU A 633 51.93 -27.84 0.68
C GLU A 633 51.45 -27.16 1.98
N VAL A 634 52.32 -27.06 3.00
CA VAL A 634 52.07 -26.25 4.21
C VAL A 634 51.82 -24.77 3.87
N ALA A 635 52.58 -24.18 2.96
CA ALA A 635 52.39 -22.80 2.53
C ALA A 635 51.02 -22.63 1.84
N THR A 636 50.66 -23.53 0.91
CA THR A 636 49.33 -23.45 0.26
C THR A 636 48.17 -23.71 1.22
N LEU A 637 48.34 -24.55 2.25
CA LEU A 637 47.36 -24.73 3.33
C LEU A 637 47.21 -23.43 4.14
N ALA A 638 48.32 -22.73 4.43
CA ALA A 638 48.30 -21.44 5.11
C ALA A 638 47.68 -20.32 4.25
N THR A 639 47.86 -20.36 2.92
CA THR A 639 47.18 -19.44 1.99
C THR A 639 45.68 -19.70 1.94
N ALA A 640 45.25 -20.96 1.90
CA ALA A 640 43.83 -21.33 1.86
C ALA A 640 43.11 -21.13 3.21
N TYR A 641 43.82 -21.32 4.33
CA TYR A 641 43.28 -21.20 5.68
C TYR A 641 44.20 -20.34 6.57
N PRO A 642 44.25 -19.02 6.36
CA PRO A 642 45.18 -18.11 7.04
C PRO A 642 44.88 -17.89 8.53
N ASP A 643 43.94 -18.63 9.11
CA ASP A 643 43.70 -18.72 10.56
C ASP A 643 44.40 -19.93 11.22
N ILE A 644 45.11 -20.76 10.44
CA ILE A 644 46.04 -21.76 10.96
C ILE A 644 47.22 -21.09 11.69
N ARG A 645 47.72 -21.70 12.75
CA ARG A 645 48.81 -21.16 13.58
C ARG A 645 49.87 -22.24 13.83
N ARG A 646 51.10 -21.83 14.17
CA ARG A 646 52.23 -22.73 14.50
C ARG A 646 51.83 -23.89 15.43
N ARG A 647 51.04 -23.61 16.48
CA ARG A 647 50.51 -24.63 17.43
C ARG A 647 49.70 -25.73 16.74
N HIS A 648 48.90 -25.38 15.73
CA HIS A 648 48.07 -26.31 14.97
C HIS A 648 48.94 -27.19 14.08
N LEU A 649 49.86 -26.60 13.33
CA LEU A 649 50.77 -27.37 12.48
C LEU A 649 51.70 -28.29 13.30
N GLU A 650 52.21 -27.83 14.45
CA GLU A 650 53.02 -28.66 15.36
C GLU A 650 52.21 -29.86 15.91
N ALA A 651 50.96 -29.63 16.32
CA ALA A 651 50.09 -30.71 16.80
C ALA A 651 49.68 -31.69 15.69
N PHE A 652 49.63 -31.23 14.44
CA PHE A 652 49.37 -32.05 13.27
C PHE A 652 50.58 -32.91 12.90
N LEU A 653 51.76 -32.30 12.76
CA LEU A 653 53.00 -32.97 12.31
C LEU A 653 53.50 -34.06 13.27
N TYR A 654 52.99 -34.13 14.50
CA TYR A 654 53.16 -35.30 15.38
C TYR A 654 52.79 -36.63 14.70
N ILE A 655 51.82 -36.62 13.77
CA ILE A 655 51.40 -37.81 13.02
C ILE A 655 52.48 -38.35 12.09
N LYS A 656 53.48 -37.52 11.74
CA LYS A 656 54.59 -37.80 10.83
C LYS A 656 55.88 -38.08 11.63
N ALA A 657 55.87 -39.18 12.37
CA ALA A 657 56.86 -39.54 13.38
C ALA A 657 58.24 -40.01 12.82
N ASN A 658 58.52 -39.74 11.54
CA ASN A 658 59.84 -39.88 10.92
C ASN A 658 60.59 -38.54 10.75
N LEU A 659 59.96 -37.38 10.98
CA LEU A 659 60.63 -36.08 10.95
C LEU A 659 61.62 -35.92 12.12
N SER A 660 62.83 -35.43 11.83
CA SER A 660 63.77 -34.98 12.87
C SER A 660 63.32 -33.65 13.49
N ARG A 661 63.90 -33.31 14.64
CA ARG A 661 63.68 -32.01 15.31
C ARG A 661 64.13 -30.81 14.45
N GLY A 662 65.14 -30.99 13.59
CA GLY A 662 65.62 -29.97 12.67
C GLY A 662 64.62 -29.69 11.54
N GLU A 663 64.16 -30.76 10.88
CA GLU A 663 63.14 -30.67 9.81
C GLU A 663 61.83 -30.12 10.33
N LEU A 664 61.36 -30.57 11.49
CA LEU A 664 60.16 -30.05 12.14
C LEU A 664 60.27 -28.53 12.40
N LYS A 665 61.40 -28.04 12.92
CA LYS A 665 61.65 -26.59 13.09
C LYS A 665 61.65 -25.86 11.74
N SER A 666 62.27 -26.46 10.73
CA SER A 666 62.42 -25.92 9.36
C SER A 666 61.09 -25.83 8.60
N ILE A 667 60.12 -26.70 8.91
CA ILE A 667 58.75 -26.63 8.40
C ILE A 667 57.92 -25.61 9.20
N LEU A 668 58.04 -25.60 10.53
CA LEU A 668 57.25 -24.71 11.39
C LEU A 668 57.57 -23.21 11.22
N SER A 669 58.81 -22.85 10.88
CA SER A 669 59.18 -21.44 10.65
C SER A 669 58.49 -20.82 9.45
N TYR A 670 58.04 -21.61 8.47
CA TYR A 670 57.33 -21.12 7.28
C TYR A 670 55.95 -20.51 7.60
N LEU A 671 55.42 -20.73 8.80
CA LEU A 671 54.20 -20.09 9.31
C LEU A 671 54.46 -18.76 10.05
N GLU A 672 55.72 -18.40 10.31
CA GLU A 672 56.06 -17.22 11.11
C GLU A 672 56.18 -15.96 10.25
N ASP A 673 56.49 -16.11 8.96
CA ASP A 673 56.64 -15.01 7.98
C ASP A 673 55.32 -14.58 7.30
N SER A 674 54.19 -15.24 7.60
CA SER A 674 52.91 -15.06 6.87
C SER A 674 51.98 -14.01 7.50
N THR A 675 52.33 -12.72 7.41
CA THR A 675 51.47 -11.62 7.85
C THR A 675 50.38 -11.29 6.84
N VAL A 676 49.20 -11.90 6.98
CA VAL A 676 48.04 -11.64 6.09
C VAL A 676 47.39 -10.30 6.47
N SER A 677 47.37 -9.35 5.53
CA SER A 677 46.96 -7.95 5.76
C SER A 677 45.45 -7.72 5.87
N THR A 678 44.63 -8.75 5.67
CA THR A 678 43.17 -8.72 5.82
C THR A 678 42.69 -9.98 6.56
N PRO A 679 41.78 -9.87 7.55
CA PRO A 679 41.20 -11.04 8.18
C PRO A 679 40.32 -11.79 7.18
N PRO A 680 40.39 -13.13 7.11
CA PRO A 680 39.49 -13.92 6.26
C PRO A 680 38.06 -13.84 6.80
N SER A 681 37.07 -13.86 5.90
CA SER A 681 35.65 -13.95 6.27
C SER A 681 35.30 -15.28 6.96
N ASN A 682 35.95 -16.37 6.54
CA ASN A 682 35.70 -17.72 7.01
C ASN A 682 36.88 -18.22 7.87
N LEU A 683 36.54 -18.79 9.03
CA LEU A 683 37.48 -19.16 10.08
C LEU A 683 37.32 -20.63 10.48
N LEU A 684 38.33 -21.46 10.19
CA LEU A 684 38.32 -22.89 10.47
C LEU A 684 39.19 -23.24 11.69
N PHE A 685 40.48 -22.93 11.63
CA PHE A 685 41.47 -23.35 12.63
C PHE A 685 41.46 -22.51 13.92
N SER A 686 41.05 -21.24 13.87
CA SER A 686 40.90 -20.38 15.06
C SER A 686 39.86 -20.95 16.03
N SER A 687 38.82 -21.59 15.50
CA SER A 687 37.81 -22.32 16.28
C SER A 687 38.35 -23.62 16.92
N ILE A 688 39.53 -24.08 16.52
CA ILE A 688 40.16 -25.30 17.03
C ILE A 688 41.13 -24.94 18.16
N ASN A 689 40.60 -25.00 19.38
CA ASN A 689 41.39 -24.93 20.59
C ASN A 689 42.13 -26.26 20.83
N LEU A 690 43.45 -26.17 20.93
CA LEU A 690 44.29 -27.26 21.39
C LEU A 690 44.35 -27.24 22.92
N SER A 691 44.36 -28.45 23.48
CA SER A 691 44.51 -28.77 24.91
C SER A 691 45.76 -29.61 25.08
#